data_AF-A0AAD6CMM1-F1
#
_entry.id   AF-A0AAD6CMM1-F1
#
_cell.length_a   1.000
_cell.length_b   1.000
_cell.length_c   1.000
_cell.angle_alpha   90.00
_cell.angle_beta   90.00
_cell.angle_gamma   90.00
#
_symmetry.space_group_name_H-M   'P 1'
#
loop_
_entity.id
_entity.type
_entity.pdbx_description
1 polymer ?
#
loop_
_entity_poly.entity_id
_entity_poly.type
_entity_poly.pdbx_seq_one_letter_code
_entity_poly.pdbx_strand_id
1 'polypeptide(L)'
;MHRRSSGSPVADDTEDSSARSDDHGSNAIDAPNDKTRSQIARHGTSFDLRRDNGSSTPRSRNSSLWRTPSSQPSSDTKPMPMGSPRLPMEAPSPEGRRARQSRQRSPWSSSILTVCTTFVAIAFLLSIVRSFVGRHTGGDGCGVPMMSPTFIRMVEFDTEHTRFASKYNLFLYREEGVDPYTQDNIGLNGVPVLFLPGNAGSYRQVRSLAAEASRHYYDVVRHDEERHAAGTRSLDFFMVDFNEDMAAFHGQTLLDQAEYVNEAIAYILSLYHDPQRTRRDPGLPDPSAVILIGHSMGGIVARTVLTMANYQANSINTIITMSAPHARPPVSFDSDIVHTYKQINDYWREAYSQTWANNNPLWHVTLVSIAGGSRDTVVPSDYTSISSLVPETHGFTVFTSSIPNVWIGNDHLSITWCDQFRKAIIKSLFEIIDARRPTQTKPRAERMRELKRWYLTGLEDVSERTLAQKEPNTLLTLEDNANTILALGQRLILREVGQQHGPDVRLLPIPPQGVAGKKFTLLTDQVIGTQGNIEVLFCSVFPLNNGRSTVFSMNMEYSGGTAGSTRLACKSAQADVIHLPASTPSSKHAYDHVPPFSYLQYDLEGLAEHQFVAVVDKASMPAQGFLVAEFSDSSDSMIRAKVGLGSLLGAGIKMRLPANRPMVTEIKIPALYSSLLDYRLKITRHPQKTSSLLHF
;
A
#
# COMPACT_ATOMS: atom_id res chain seq x y z
N MET A 1 50.09 25.40 -23.59
CA MET A 1 51.32 25.53 -24.40
C MET A 1 51.17 24.71 -25.69
N HIS A 2 52.20 24.71 -26.54
CA HIS A 2 52.32 24.10 -27.87
C HIS A 2 51.92 22.60 -28.03
N ARG A 3 51.68 22.03 -29.24
CA ARG A 3 51.35 22.56 -30.61
C ARG A 3 51.25 21.42 -31.66
N ARG A 4 50.09 21.24 -32.34
CA ARG A 4 49.87 20.45 -33.60
C ARG A 4 50.19 18.93 -33.46
N SER A 5 49.94 18.02 -34.42
CA SER A 5 49.52 18.00 -35.84
C SER A 5 48.98 16.58 -36.17
N SER A 6 48.31 16.16 -37.26
CA SER A 6 47.53 16.71 -38.41
C SER A 6 46.95 15.48 -39.18
N GLY A 7 45.98 15.53 -40.11
CA GLY A 7 45.31 16.63 -40.81
C GLY A 7 44.20 16.12 -41.77
N SER A 8 43.85 16.91 -42.80
CA SER A 8 42.82 16.65 -43.83
C SER A 8 43.46 16.77 -45.25
N PRO A 9 42.79 16.68 -46.45
CA PRO A 9 41.44 17.16 -46.82
C PRO A 9 40.68 16.26 -47.86
N VAL A 10 39.88 16.90 -48.77
CA VAL A 10 38.98 16.37 -49.82
C VAL A 10 37.59 15.95 -49.26
N ALA A 11 36.45 16.65 -49.42
CA ALA A 11 35.89 17.62 -50.38
C ALA A 11 35.09 17.02 -51.56
N ASP A 12 33.77 17.31 -51.60
CA ASP A 12 33.05 17.84 -52.79
C ASP A 12 31.68 18.44 -52.36
N ASP A 13 31.03 19.25 -53.23
CA ASP A 13 29.85 20.09 -52.92
C ASP A 13 28.54 19.69 -53.68
N THR A 14 27.37 20.09 -53.15
CA THR A 14 26.03 20.40 -53.77
C THR A 14 24.95 20.36 -52.64
N GLU A 15 24.07 21.34 -52.39
CA GLU A 15 22.98 21.97 -53.20
C GLU A 15 21.85 20.98 -53.59
N ASP A 16 20.54 21.28 -53.46
CA ASP A 16 19.82 22.57 -53.50
C ASP A 16 18.50 22.60 -52.63
N SER A 17 17.84 23.76 -52.63
CA SER A 17 16.63 24.31 -51.98
C SER A 17 15.32 23.47 -51.88
N SER A 18 14.39 23.75 -50.94
CA SER A 18 13.40 24.87 -50.93
C SER A 18 12.68 24.94 -49.55
N ALA A 19 12.25 26.08 -48.95
CA ALA A 19 11.39 27.21 -49.37
C ALA A 19 9.90 26.79 -49.58
N ARG A 20 8.83 27.51 -49.16
CA ARG A 20 8.59 28.73 -48.33
C ARG A 20 7.05 28.89 -48.17
N SER A 21 6.51 29.47 -47.09
CA SER A 21 5.29 30.35 -47.14
C SER A 21 4.82 30.88 -45.76
N ASP A 22 4.96 32.19 -45.57
CA ASP A 22 3.92 33.03 -44.95
C ASP A 22 2.89 33.40 -46.08
N ASP A 23 1.75 34.07 -45.91
CA ASP A 23 1.54 35.29 -45.12
C ASP A 23 0.06 35.76 -45.02
N HIS A 24 -0.19 36.68 -44.06
CA HIS A 24 -1.24 37.73 -43.96
C HIS A 24 -2.76 37.43 -44.09
N GLY A 25 -3.54 38.09 -43.22
CA GLY A 25 -5.01 38.21 -43.32
C GLY A 25 -5.67 38.83 -42.08
N SER A 26 -5.78 40.17 -42.00
CA SER A 26 -6.24 40.89 -40.80
C SER A 26 -7.61 41.56 -40.98
N ASN A 27 -8.44 41.54 -39.91
CA ASN A 27 -9.54 42.48 -39.58
C ASN A 27 -10.21 42.03 -38.25
N ALA A 28 -10.95 42.84 -37.49
CA ALA A 28 -10.72 44.19 -36.96
C ALA A 28 -11.95 44.58 -36.08
N ILE A 29 -11.71 44.92 -34.81
CA ILE A 29 -12.59 45.73 -33.93
C ILE A 29 -14.03 45.24 -33.69
N ASP A 30 -14.34 44.78 -32.46
CA ASP A 30 -15.28 45.54 -31.59
C ASP A 30 -15.21 45.15 -30.09
N ALA A 31 -15.57 46.08 -29.20
CA ALA A 31 -15.57 45.99 -27.72
C ALA A 31 -16.36 47.19 -27.14
N PRO A 32 -17.03 47.15 -25.95
CA PRO A 32 -16.43 46.69 -24.68
C PRO A 32 -17.37 46.12 -23.57
N ASN A 33 -16.78 45.72 -22.43
CA ASN A 33 -17.38 45.49 -21.09
C ASN A 33 -18.39 44.31 -20.95
N ASP A 34 -18.66 43.76 -19.75
CA ASP A 34 -18.17 44.08 -18.40
C ASP A 34 -17.81 42.84 -17.53
N LYS A 35 -17.35 43.06 -16.29
CA LYS A 35 -16.74 42.06 -15.39
C LYS A 35 -17.71 40.97 -14.91
N THR A 36 -17.19 39.75 -14.77
CA THR A 36 -17.03 39.11 -13.44
C THR A 36 -16.03 37.95 -13.48
N ARG A 37 -15.21 37.80 -12.42
CA ARG A 37 -14.15 36.79 -12.31
C ARG A 37 -14.42 35.90 -11.09
N SER A 38 -14.85 34.67 -11.31
CA SER A 38 -15.07 33.69 -10.24
C SER A 38 -13.73 33.26 -9.61
N GLN A 39 -13.74 33.05 -8.30
CA GLN A 39 -12.55 32.67 -7.53
C GLN A 39 -12.51 31.16 -7.32
N ILE A 40 -11.42 30.50 -7.70
CA ILE A 40 -11.13 29.12 -7.33
C ILE A 40 -10.30 29.14 -6.04
N ALA A 41 -10.87 28.64 -4.94
CA ALA A 41 -10.23 28.67 -3.64
C ALA A 41 -9.13 27.59 -3.51
N ARG A 42 -7.87 28.02 -3.34
CA ARG A 42 -6.78 27.14 -2.88
C ARG A 42 -6.72 27.16 -1.35
N HIS A 43 -7.03 26.04 -0.70
CA HIS A 43 -6.81 25.89 0.74
C HIS A 43 -5.33 25.60 1.03
N GLY A 44 -4.56 26.64 1.32
CA GLY A 44 -3.27 26.55 2.01
C GLY A 44 -3.41 27.10 3.43
N THR A 45 -2.93 26.35 4.43
CA THR A 45 -2.99 26.77 5.84
C THR A 45 -1.67 27.38 6.30
N SER A 46 -1.47 28.68 6.04
CA SER A 46 -0.42 29.45 6.70
C SER A 46 -0.86 29.87 8.11
N PHE A 47 -0.02 29.59 9.10
CA PHE A 47 -0.16 30.13 10.46
C PHE A 47 0.67 31.41 10.59
N ASP A 48 0.08 32.56 10.26
CA ASP A 48 0.68 33.86 10.55
C ASP A 48 0.36 34.29 12.00
N LEU A 49 1.42 34.57 12.76
CA LEU A 49 1.32 35.04 14.14
C LEU A 49 0.94 36.53 14.19
N ARG A 50 -0.10 36.85 14.95
CA ARG A 50 -0.62 38.22 15.07
C ARG A 50 0.38 39.10 15.82
N ARG A 51 0.85 40.14 15.14
CA ARG A 51 1.84 41.12 15.62
C ARG A 51 1.13 42.28 16.35
N ASP A 52 1.15 42.26 17.68
CA ASP A 52 0.72 43.41 18.50
C ASP A 52 1.87 44.36 18.82
N ASN A 53 1.55 45.65 18.95
CA ASN A 53 2.52 46.72 19.22
C ASN A 53 2.81 46.86 20.72
N GLY A 54 4.10 46.89 21.09
CA GLY A 54 4.58 47.34 22.40
C GLY A 54 5.78 48.26 22.23
N SER A 55 5.68 49.50 22.70
CA SER A 55 6.75 50.49 22.63
C SER A 55 7.87 50.22 23.65
N SER A 56 9.07 50.74 23.37
CA SER A 56 10.31 50.41 24.06
C SER A 56 10.79 51.50 25.04
N THR A 57 12.03 51.36 25.52
CA THR A 57 12.88 52.32 26.27
C THR A 57 12.89 52.14 27.83
N PRO A 58 13.92 52.61 28.57
CA PRO A 58 15.06 51.72 28.86
C PRO A 58 15.78 51.87 30.24
N ARG A 59 16.61 50.86 30.61
CA ARG A 59 17.99 50.96 31.22
C ARG A 59 18.41 49.58 31.79
N SER A 60 19.56 49.03 31.36
CA SER A 60 20.88 49.07 32.03
C SER A 60 20.97 48.24 33.35
N ARG A 61 22.02 47.46 33.64
CA ARG A 61 23.40 47.44 33.09
C ARG A 61 24.14 46.16 33.54
N ASN A 62 25.05 45.63 32.73
CA ASN A 62 26.22 44.77 33.08
C ASN A 62 25.97 43.40 33.79
N SER A 63 26.87 42.40 33.73
CA SER A 63 27.94 42.04 32.75
C SER A 63 28.46 40.62 33.04
N SER A 64 29.31 40.08 32.15
CA SER A 64 30.38 39.07 32.43
C SER A 64 30.03 37.79 33.21
N LEU A 65 29.79 36.62 32.62
CA LEU A 65 30.69 35.72 31.83
C LEU A 65 31.63 34.81 32.66
N TRP A 66 31.47 33.48 32.48
CA TRP A 66 32.52 32.42 32.46
C TRP A 66 33.18 32.01 33.80
N ARG A 67 33.76 30.80 33.99
CA ARG A 67 33.61 29.45 33.37
C ARG A 67 34.31 28.41 34.29
N THR A 68 33.81 27.16 34.37
CA THR A 68 34.46 25.88 34.82
C THR A 68 35.61 25.87 35.86
N PRO A 69 35.50 25.10 36.96
CA PRO A 69 36.65 24.64 37.74
C PRO A 69 37.16 23.26 37.31
N SER A 70 38.47 23.04 37.43
CA SER A 70 39.12 21.73 37.56
C SER A 70 40.17 21.79 38.67
N SER A 71 40.54 20.68 39.29
CA SER A 71 41.39 20.68 40.48
C SER A 71 42.21 19.40 40.68
N GLN A 72 43.51 19.56 40.95
CA GLN A 72 44.38 18.54 41.57
C GLN A 72 45.30 19.18 42.64
N PRO A 73 45.91 18.40 43.57
CA PRO A 73 46.23 18.89 44.92
C PRO A 73 47.70 18.77 45.38
N SER A 74 48.06 19.54 46.42
CA SER A 74 49.18 19.35 47.39
C SER A 74 49.13 20.51 48.41
N SER A 75 49.70 20.47 49.62
CA SER A 75 50.43 19.44 50.39
C SER A 75 50.31 19.72 51.92
N ASP A 76 50.73 18.75 52.76
CA ASP A 76 51.20 18.77 54.18
C ASP A 76 50.82 19.90 55.18
N THR A 77 50.64 19.68 56.49
CA THR A 77 51.52 18.91 57.40
C THR A 77 50.82 18.50 58.73
N LYS A 78 51.43 17.60 59.52
CA LYS A 78 51.06 17.18 60.91
C LYS A 78 51.79 18.07 61.98
N PRO A 79 51.46 18.07 63.31
CA PRO A 79 51.12 16.89 64.15
C PRO A 79 50.08 17.08 65.30
N MET A 80 49.97 16.03 66.14
CA MET A 80 49.20 15.87 67.41
C MET A 80 50.09 16.21 68.65
N PRO A 81 49.68 16.14 69.96
CA PRO A 81 48.64 15.26 70.57
C PRO A 81 47.82 15.77 71.81
N MET A 82 46.90 14.90 72.30
CA MET A 82 46.35 14.73 73.68
C MET A 82 45.62 15.88 74.44
N GLY A 83 44.59 15.52 75.24
CA GLY A 83 44.10 16.35 76.36
C GLY A 83 42.62 16.20 76.77
N SER A 84 42.34 15.60 77.93
CA SER A 84 41.06 15.59 78.70
C SER A 84 41.34 14.96 80.08
N PRO A 85 40.49 15.06 81.15
CA PRO A 85 39.11 15.60 81.24
C PRO A 85 38.76 16.47 82.51
N ARG A 86 37.56 17.12 82.53
CA ARG A 86 36.64 17.37 83.70
C ARG A 86 37.16 18.17 84.95
N LEU A 87 36.38 18.77 85.87
CA LEU A 87 34.94 19.11 86.11
C LEU A 87 34.91 20.41 87.02
N PRO A 88 34.01 20.78 87.99
CA PRO A 88 32.76 20.20 88.55
C PRO A 88 31.55 21.19 88.72
N MET A 89 30.55 20.80 89.55
CA MET A 89 29.35 21.52 90.07
C MET A 89 28.32 22.11 89.04
N GLU A 90 26.98 21.89 89.03
CA GLU A 90 25.91 21.49 90.00
C GLU A 90 25.02 22.70 90.44
N ALA A 91 23.94 23.04 89.70
CA ALA A 91 22.51 22.66 89.93
C ALA A 91 21.71 23.77 90.70
N PRO A 92 20.35 23.76 90.84
CA PRO A 92 19.30 22.88 90.29
C PRO A 92 18.17 23.65 89.51
N SER A 93 17.01 23.00 89.29
CA SER A 93 15.79 23.55 88.63
C SER A 93 14.67 23.95 89.62
N PRO A 94 13.56 24.54 89.15
CA PRO A 94 12.31 23.79 88.87
C PRO A 94 11.58 24.29 87.60
N GLU A 95 10.52 23.71 87.01
CA GLU A 95 9.89 22.38 86.89
C GLU A 95 9.13 22.41 85.52
N GLY A 96 8.39 21.37 85.11
CA GLY A 96 7.36 21.48 84.08
C GLY A 96 6.92 20.17 83.42
N ARG A 97 6.77 19.05 84.16
CA ARG A 97 6.45 17.75 83.53
C ARG A 97 5.01 17.64 83.02
N ARG A 98 4.77 17.94 81.74
CA ARG A 98 3.70 17.30 80.93
C ARG A 98 4.22 16.88 79.55
N ALA A 99 3.76 15.71 79.09
CA ALA A 99 4.32 15.02 77.93
C ALA A 99 4.05 15.75 76.60
N ARG A 100 5.10 15.87 75.77
CA ARG A 100 4.96 16.07 74.31
C ARG A 100 5.44 14.80 73.61
N GLN A 101 4.54 14.16 72.89
CA GLN A 101 4.75 12.84 72.29
C GLN A 101 5.89 12.87 71.26
N SER A 102 6.73 11.83 71.29
CA SER A 102 7.57 11.46 70.15
C SER A 102 6.66 11.07 68.98
N ARG A 103 6.46 11.99 68.03
CA ARG A 103 5.86 11.64 66.72
C ARG A 103 6.84 10.79 65.93
N GLN A 104 6.86 9.49 66.23
CA GLN A 104 7.35 8.47 65.30
C GLN A 104 6.62 8.67 63.97
N ARG A 105 7.36 9.07 62.93
CA ARG A 105 6.85 8.94 61.56
C ARG A 105 6.86 7.44 61.27
N SER A 106 5.67 6.83 61.22
CA SER A 106 5.59 5.40 60.95
C SER A 106 6.10 5.10 59.54
N PRO A 107 6.81 3.98 59.31
CA PRO A 107 7.24 3.59 57.96
C PRO A 107 6.06 3.23 57.04
N TRP A 108 4.83 3.29 57.55
CA TRP A 108 3.56 3.01 56.86
C TRP A 108 2.72 4.28 56.65
N SER A 109 3.24 5.49 56.91
CA SER A 109 2.55 6.75 56.64
C SER A 109 2.59 7.13 55.14
N SER A 110 2.12 6.22 54.29
CA SER A 110 1.85 6.49 52.87
C SER A 110 0.89 7.67 52.77
N SER A 111 1.26 8.72 52.03
CA SER A 111 0.38 9.86 51.83
C SER A 111 -0.90 9.43 51.12
N ILE A 112 -2.03 10.04 51.45
CA ILE A 112 -3.31 9.79 50.77
C ILE A 112 -3.14 9.99 49.24
N LEU A 113 -2.35 11.00 48.85
CA LEU A 113 -1.97 11.22 47.44
C LEU A 113 -1.27 9.98 46.84
N THR A 114 -0.30 9.40 47.54
CA THR A 114 0.42 8.20 47.09
C THR A 114 -0.54 7.03 46.90
N VAL A 115 -1.43 6.77 47.87
CA VAL A 115 -2.43 5.69 47.80
C VAL A 115 -3.42 5.91 46.66
N CYS A 116 -3.87 7.15 46.43
CA CYS A 116 -4.70 7.49 45.27
C CYS A 116 -3.95 7.27 43.95
N THR A 117 -2.68 7.70 43.84
CA THR A 117 -1.89 7.50 42.62
C THR A 117 -1.58 6.04 42.31
N THR A 118 -1.30 5.20 43.32
CA THR A 118 -1.10 3.76 43.09
C THR A 118 -2.40 3.06 42.74
N PHE A 119 -3.53 3.44 43.36
CA PHE A 119 -4.84 2.91 42.97
C PHE A 119 -5.21 3.27 41.52
N VAL A 120 -4.98 4.53 41.11
CA VAL A 120 -5.20 4.97 39.72
C VAL A 120 -4.26 4.25 38.75
N ALA A 121 -2.98 4.09 39.09
CA ALA A 121 -2.02 3.35 38.27
C ALA A 121 -2.39 1.86 38.12
N ILE A 122 -2.85 1.21 39.20
CA ILE A 122 -3.34 -0.18 39.17
C ILE A 122 -4.61 -0.28 38.33
N ALA A 123 -5.58 0.63 38.50
CA ALA A 123 -6.81 0.64 37.70
C ALA A 123 -6.53 0.88 36.20
N PHE A 124 -5.56 1.74 35.88
CA PHE A 124 -5.09 1.97 34.51
C PHE A 124 -4.38 0.74 33.94
N LEU A 125 -3.46 0.11 34.68
CA LEU A 125 -2.78 -1.12 34.25
C LEU A 125 -3.77 -2.27 34.04
N LEU A 126 -4.72 -2.48 34.96
CA LEU A 126 -5.80 -3.46 34.82
C LEU A 126 -6.69 -3.15 33.60
N SER A 127 -6.90 -1.88 33.27
CA SER A 127 -7.64 -1.48 32.07
C SER A 127 -6.87 -1.76 30.78
N ILE A 128 -5.55 -1.55 30.77
CA ILE A 128 -4.66 -1.93 29.66
C ILE A 128 -4.67 -3.43 29.47
N VAL A 129 -4.40 -4.22 30.52
CA VAL A 129 -4.37 -5.69 30.47
C VAL A 129 -5.74 -6.24 30.05
N ARG A 130 -6.84 -5.69 30.57
CA ARG A 130 -8.20 -6.08 30.15
C ARG A 130 -8.49 -5.72 28.69
N SER A 131 -7.96 -4.61 28.18
CA SER A 131 -8.13 -4.25 26.76
C SER A 131 -7.30 -5.15 25.87
N PHE A 132 -6.03 -5.41 26.20
CA PHE A 132 -5.13 -6.27 25.45
C PHE A 132 -5.65 -7.71 25.38
N VAL A 133 -5.98 -8.31 26.52
CA VAL A 133 -6.50 -9.69 26.57
C VAL A 133 -7.94 -9.78 26.02
N GLY A 134 -8.78 -8.79 26.34
CA GLY A 134 -10.23 -8.84 26.09
C GLY A 134 -10.72 -8.24 24.77
N ARG A 135 -9.85 -7.63 23.95
CA ARG A 135 -10.20 -7.05 22.63
C ARG A 135 -9.29 -7.53 21.49
N HIS A 136 -8.92 -8.80 21.47
CA HIS A 136 -8.25 -9.39 20.30
C HIS A 136 -9.12 -9.21 19.05
N THR A 137 -8.67 -8.40 18.09
CA THR A 137 -9.41 -8.05 16.88
C THR A 137 -9.13 -9.04 15.75
N GLY A 138 -10.16 -9.74 15.26
CA GLY A 138 -10.05 -10.63 14.10
C GLY A 138 -9.57 -12.06 14.44
N GLY A 139 -10.15 -13.06 13.77
CA GLY A 139 -9.85 -14.47 13.98
C GLY A 139 -8.63 -14.97 13.20
N ASP A 140 -8.18 -16.17 13.54
CA ASP A 140 -7.02 -16.82 12.92
C ASP A 140 -7.39 -17.44 11.56
N GLY A 141 -7.51 -16.60 10.53
CA GLY A 141 -7.90 -17.02 9.18
C GLY A 141 -6.77 -17.50 8.27
N CYS A 142 -5.51 -17.33 8.66
CA CYS A 142 -4.36 -17.64 7.82
C CYS A 142 -4.13 -19.14 7.63
N GLY A 143 -4.18 -19.59 6.37
CA GLY A 143 -3.76 -20.95 6.00
C GLY A 143 -2.27 -21.16 6.26
N VAL A 144 -1.91 -22.37 6.70
CA VAL A 144 -0.51 -22.78 6.92
C VAL A 144 0.04 -23.38 5.61
N PRO A 145 1.17 -22.88 5.07
CA PRO A 145 1.72 -23.36 3.81
C PRO A 145 2.59 -24.60 3.97
N MET A 146 2.53 -25.50 2.98
CA MET A 146 3.47 -26.61 2.81
C MET A 146 4.60 -26.20 1.85
N MET A 147 5.83 -26.57 2.17
CA MET A 147 7.07 -26.11 1.50
C MET A 147 8.22 -27.08 1.79
N SER A 148 9.16 -27.22 0.85
CA SER A 148 10.33 -28.10 0.94
C SER A 148 11.62 -27.28 0.73
N PRO A 149 12.08 -26.54 1.77
CA PRO A 149 13.05 -25.46 1.60
C PRO A 149 14.52 -25.90 1.65
N THR A 150 15.22 -25.79 0.52
CA THR A 150 16.68 -25.84 0.44
C THR A 150 17.27 -24.43 0.49
N PHE A 151 18.32 -24.22 1.28
CA PHE A 151 19.04 -22.95 1.41
C PHE A 151 20.50 -23.10 0.99
N ILE A 152 20.87 -22.57 -0.18
CA ILE A 152 22.25 -22.60 -0.69
C ILE A 152 22.97 -21.34 -0.19
N ARG A 153 24.06 -21.48 0.58
CA ARG A 153 24.88 -20.33 1.02
C ARG A 153 25.78 -19.87 -0.12
N MET A 154 25.83 -18.56 -0.37
CA MET A 154 26.76 -17.96 -1.32
C MET A 154 28.15 -17.86 -0.68
N VAL A 155 28.92 -18.94 -0.73
CA VAL A 155 30.22 -19.05 -0.03
C VAL A 155 31.29 -18.11 -0.61
N GLU A 156 31.19 -17.80 -1.91
CA GLU A 156 32.08 -16.87 -2.61
C GLU A 156 31.78 -15.39 -2.35
N PHE A 157 30.63 -15.06 -1.71
CA PHE A 157 30.35 -13.68 -1.29
C PHE A 157 31.04 -13.40 0.05
N ASP A 158 32.33 -13.11 -0.05
CA ASP A 158 33.30 -13.19 1.04
C ASP A 158 33.94 -11.82 1.38
N THR A 159 35.09 -11.84 2.07
CA THR A 159 35.81 -10.64 2.46
C THR A 159 36.48 -9.87 1.32
N GLU A 160 36.61 -10.44 0.12
CA GLU A 160 37.02 -9.67 -1.07
C GLU A 160 35.88 -8.77 -1.56
N HIS A 161 34.64 -9.19 -1.32
CA HIS A 161 33.43 -8.48 -1.73
C HIS A 161 32.91 -7.49 -0.69
N THR A 162 32.94 -7.85 0.60
CA THR A 162 32.41 -6.97 1.66
C THR A 162 33.04 -7.18 3.03
N ARG A 163 33.31 -6.05 3.72
CA ARG A 163 33.85 -6.02 5.09
C ARG A 163 32.94 -6.69 6.14
N PHE A 164 31.70 -7.00 5.79
CA PHE A 164 30.73 -7.66 6.67
C PHE A 164 30.54 -9.17 6.40
N ALA A 165 31.29 -9.79 5.49
CA ALA A 165 31.12 -11.22 5.16
C ALA A 165 31.43 -12.19 6.34
N SER A 166 32.14 -11.71 7.37
CA SER A 166 32.34 -12.43 8.63
C SER A 166 31.19 -12.27 9.63
N LYS A 167 30.19 -11.43 9.34
CA LYS A 167 29.08 -11.04 10.23
C LYS A 167 27.71 -11.39 9.64
N TYR A 168 27.52 -11.18 8.34
CA TYR A 168 26.27 -11.41 7.61
C TYR A 168 26.47 -12.44 6.51
N ASN A 169 25.41 -13.17 6.15
CA ASN A 169 25.44 -14.19 5.09
C ASN A 169 24.42 -13.89 3.99
N LEU A 170 24.70 -14.39 2.79
CA LEU A 170 23.76 -14.38 1.67
C LEU A 170 23.40 -15.84 1.32
N PHE A 171 22.11 -16.10 1.17
CA PHE A 171 21.59 -17.40 0.74
C PHE A 171 20.70 -17.25 -0.51
N LEU A 172 20.59 -18.34 -1.26
CA LEU A 172 19.64 -18.55 -2.36
C LEU A 172 18.66 -19.65 -1.95
N TYR A 173 17.37 -19.42 -2.17
CA TYR A 173 16.31 -20.39 -1.96
C TYR A 173 16.17 -21.34 -3.16
N ARG A 174 15.96 -22.62 -2.88
CA ARG A 174 15.49 -23.61 -3.86
C ARG A 174 14.40 -24.48 -3.24
N GLU A 175 13.30 -24.67 -3.96
CA GLU A 175 12.24 -25.60 -3.58
C GLU A 175 12.61 -27.01 -4.04
N GLU A 176 12.79 -27.93 -3.08
CA GLU A 176 13.21 -29.31 -3.34
C GLU A 176 12.19 -30.06 -4.21
N GLY A 177 12.67 -30.71 -5.27
CA GLY A 177 11.84 -31.40 -6.26
C GLY A 177 11.15 -30.49 -7.29
N VAL A 178 11.33 -29.17 -7.21
CA VAL A 178 10.71 -28.18 -8.11
C VAL A 178 11.78 -27.37 -8.85
N ASP A 179 12.74 -26.78 -8.12
CA ASP A 179 13.80 -25.96 -8.72
C ASP A 179 15.04 -26.82 -9.10
N PRO A 180 15.59 -26.69 -10.33
CA PRO A 180 16.71 -27.50 -10.77
C PRO A 180 18.07 -26.92 -10.33
N TYR A 181 18.69 -27.49 -9.30
CA TYR A 181 20.06 -27.18 -8.86
C TYR A 181 20.96 -28.43 -8.82
N THR A 182 22.27 -28.22 -8.93
CA THR A 182 23.32 -29.23 -8.70
C THR A 182 24.43 -28.63 -7.84
N GLN A 183 25.45 -29.42 -7.48
CA GLN A 183 26.59 -28.94 -6.69
C GLN A 183 27.36 -27.82 -7.41
N ASP A 184 27.50 -27.93 -8.73
CA ASP A 184 28.31 -27.02 -9.56
C ASP A 184 27.49 -25.90 -10.21
N ASN A 185 26.15 -26.02 -10.24
CA ASN A 185 25.25 -25.04 -10.87
C ASN A 185 24.02 -24.80 -9.99
N ILE A 186 23.97 -23.60 -9.41
CA ILE A 186 22.92 -23.11 -8.50
C ILE A 186 21.56 -22.80 -9.17
N GLY A 187 21.43 -23.06 -10.48
CA GLY A 187 20.14 -23.08 -11.18
C GLY A 187 19.54 -21.72 -11.52
N LEU A 188 20.32 -20.64 -11.54
CA LEU A 188 19.79 -19.28 -11.77
C LEU A 188 19.15 -19.16 -13.16
N ASN A 189 17.84 -18.91 -13.20
CA ASN A 189 17.08 -18.87 -14.46
C ASN A 189 15.99 -17.79 -14.50
N GLY A 190 15.76 -17.08 -13.39
CA GLY A 190 14.63 -16.18 -13.21
C GLY A 190 14.98 -14.70 -13.23
N VAL A 191 14.16 -13.96 -12.48
CA VAL A 191 14.36 -12.56 -12.08
C VAL A 191 14.82 -12.55 -10.61
N PRO A 192 15.90 -11.84 -10.26
CA PRO A 192 16.37 -11.79 -8.88
C PRO A 192 15.44 -11.01 -7.95
N VAL A 193 15.10 -11.64 -6.83
CA VAL A 193 14.36 -11.06 -5.70
C VAL A 193 15.23 -11.19 -4.45
N LEU A 194 15.46 -10.12 -3.70
CA LEU A 194 16.24 -10.12 -2.47
C LEU A 194 15.37 -9.82 -1.25
N PHE A 195 15.33 -10.76 -0.32
CA PHE A 195 14.62 -10.63 0.95
C PHE A 195 15.50 -10.10 2.08
N LEU A 196 14.98 -9.11 2.82
CA LEU A 196 15.60 -8.53 4.01
C LEU A 196 14.73 -8.83 5.25
N PRO A 197 15.24 -9.58 6.25
CA PRO A 197 14.47 -10.00 7.43
C PRO A 197 14.24 -8.87 8.44
N GLY A 198 13.37 -9.14 9.41
CA GLY A 198 13.08 -8.21 10.51
C GLY A 198 14.17 -8.10 11.58
N ASN A 199 13.94 -7.24 12.57
CA ASN A 199 14.80 -7.13 13.76
C ASN A 199 14.87 -8.47 14.51
N ALA A 200 16.08 -8.98 14.78
CA ALA A 200 16.27 -10.34 15.31
C ALA A 200 15.54 -11.43 14.49
N GLY A 201 15.38 -11.19 13.19
CA GLY A 201 14.72 -12.11 12.26
C GLY A 201 15.73 -12.94 11.49
N SER A 202 15.53 -14.25 11.48
CA SER A 202 16.25 -15.15 10.58
C SER A 202 15.83 -14.92 9.12
N TYR A 203 16.81 -14.99 8.20
CA TYR A 203 16.61 -15.04 6.74
C TYR A 203 15.44 -15.96 6.33
N ARG A 204 15.26 -17.08 7.04
CA ARG A 204 14.22 -18.10 6.83
C ARG A 204 12.77 -17.58 6.86
N GLN A 205 12.51 -16.35 7.30
CA GLN A 205 11.17 -15.73 7.30
C GLN A 205 10.46 -15.77 5.93
N VAL A 206 11.20 -15.67 4.81
CA VAL A 206 10.62 -15.61 3.44
C VAL A 206 10.31 -16.97 2.82
N ARG A 207 10.69 -18.10 3.44
CA ARG A 207 10.59 -19.45 2.84
C ARG A 207 9.23 -19.76 2.22
N SER A 208 8.13 -19.28 2.81
CA SER A 208 6.77 -19.53 2.33
C SER A 208 6.40 -18.71 1.09
N LEU A 209 6.97 -17.50 0.93
CA LEU A 209 6.86 -16.70 -0.29
C LEU A 209 7.70 -17.33 -1.41
N ALA A 210 8.95 -17.70 -1.12
CA ALA A 210 9.84 -18.34 -2.10
C ALA A 210 9.28 -19.68 -2.59
N ALA A 211 8.75 -20.53 -1.70
CA ALA A 211 8.06 -21.76 -2.06
C ALA A 211 6.84 -21.54 -2.96
N GLU A 212 6.07 -20.46 -2.77
CA GLU A 212 4.97 -20.12 -3.70
C GLU A 212 5.51 -19.65 -5.05
N ALA A 213 6.64 -18.94 -5.10
CA ALA A 213 7.24 -18.49 -6.35
C ALA A 213 7.69 -19.66 -7.22
N SER A 214 8.46 -20.60 -6.67
CA SER A 214 8.92 -21.80 -7.39
C SER A 214 7.73 -22.66 -7.84
N ARG A 215 6.80 -22.97 -6.94
CA ARG A 215 5.64 -23.82 -7.25
C ARG A 215 4.66 -23.16 -8.20
N HIS A 216 4.29 -21.89 -8.01
CA HIS A 216 3.38 -21.21 -8.94
C HIS A 216 3.98 -21.04 -10.33
N TYR A 217 5.31 -20.87 -10.44
CA TYR A 217 5.99 -20.92 -11.73
C TYR A 217 5.90 -22.30 -12.37
N TYR A 218 6.18 -23.37 -11.62
CA TYR A 218 6.20 -24.74 -12.10
C TYR A 218 4.80 -25.31 -12.45
N ASP A 219 3.78 -25.00 -11.65
CA ASP A 219 2.43 -25.53 -11.79
C ASP A 219 1.58 -24.72 -12.77
N VAL A 220 1.88 -23.42 -12.96
CA VAL A 220 1.05 -22.50 -13.75
C VAL A 220 1.85 -21.72 -14.79
N VAL A 221 2.78 -20.86 -14.38
CA VAL A 221 3.33 -19.82 -15.28
C VAL A 221 4.18 -20.41 -16.42
N ARG A 222 4.89 -21.53 -16.21
CA ARG A 222 5.65 -22.19 -17.30
C ARG A 222 4.78 -22.88 -18.36
N HIS A 223 3.49 -23.04 -18.10
CA HIS A 223 2.51 -23.65 -19.02
C HIS A 223 1.64 -22.58 -19.72
N ASP A 224 1.97 -21.30 -19.51
CA ASP A 224 1.30 -20.14 -20.06
C ASP A 224 2.22 -19.48 -21.10
N GLU A 225 2.10 -19.94 -22.35
CA GLU A 225 2.92 -19.49 -23.48
C GLU A 225 2.78 -17.98 -23.75
N GLU A 226 1.60 -17.40 -23.50
CA GLU A 226 1.37 -15.95 -23.65
C GLU A 226 2.18 -15.16 -22.61
N ARG A 227 2.12 -15.55 -21.33
CA ARG A 227 2.98 -14.97 -20.29
C ARG A 227 4.46 -15.22 -20.57
N HIS A 228 4.83 -16.39 -21.10
CA HIS A 228 6.22 -16.71 -21.41
C HIS A 228 6.77 -15.83 -22.55
N ALA A 229 6.00 -15.62 -23.62
CA ALA A 229 6.31 -14.69 -24.70
C ALA A 229 6.29 -13.21 -24.25
N ALA A 230 5.44 -12.88 -23.27
CA ALA A 230 5.41 -11.57 -22.60
C ALA A 230 6.63 -11.32 -21.68
N GLY A 231 7.58 -12.26 -21.58
CA GLY A 231 8.82 -12.11 -20.81
C GLY A 231 8.73 -12.58 -19.36
N THR A 232 7.65 -13.26 -18.97
CA THR A 232 7.50 -13.82 -17.63
C THR A 232 8.43 -15.03 -17.46
N ARG A 233 9.20 -15.07 -16.38
CA ARG A 233 10.14 -16.15 -16.00
C ARG A 233 9.99 -16.45 -14.50
N SER A 234 10.74 -17.42 -13.99
CA SER A 234 10.84 -17.76 -12.56
C SER A 234 11.33 -16.56 -11.72
N LEU A 235 11.23 -16.67 -10.39
CA LEU A 235 11.78 -15.70 -9.44
C LEU A 235 12.90 -16.38 -8.63
N ASP A 236 14.12 -15.89 -8.74
CA ASP A 236 15.25 -16.37 -7.94
C ASP A 236 15.27 -15.63 -6.60
N PHE A 237 14.80 -16.31 -5.54
CA PHE A 237 14.73 -15.74 -4.19
C PHE A 237 16.07 -15.83 -3.46
N PHE A 238 16.82 -14.74 -3.48
CA PHE A 238 17.93 -14.50 -2.57
C PHE A 238 17.41 -13.95 -1.24
N MET A 239 18.16 -14.20 -0.16
CA MET A 239 17.75 -13.84 1.20
C MET A 239 18.97 -13.54 2.06
N VAL A 240 18.96 -12.36 2.70
CA VAL A 240 20.02 -11.92 3.60
C VAL A 240 19.79 -12.49 5.00
N ASP A 241 20.88 -12.96 5.59
CA ASP A 241 20.96 -13.31 7.00
C ASP A 241 21.81 -12.25 7.73
N PHE A 242 21.13 -11.41 8.51
CA PHE A 242 21.78 -10.41 9.37
C PHE A 242 22.27 -11.00 10.71
N ASN A 243 22.36 -12.32 10.86
CA ASN A 243 22.77 -12.99 12.11
C ASN A 243 21.95 -12.51 13.33
N GLU A 244 20.65 -12.28 13.11
CA GLU A 244 19.67 -11.82 14.11
C GLU A 244 20.04 -10.49 14.81
N ASP A 245 20.78 -9.60 14.14
CA ASP A 245 21.12 -8.25 14.61
C ASP A 245 19.89 -7.41 15.03
N MET A 246 20.04 -6.64 16.11
CA MET A 246 18.98 -5.84 16.74
C MET A 246 18.82 -4.43 16.13
N ALA A 247 18.57 -4.38 14.82
CA ALA A 247 18.46 -3.13 14.03
C ALA A 247 17.36 -2.15 14.47
N ALA A 248 16.37 -2.56 15.27
CA ALA A 248 15.35 -1.66 15.82
C ALA A 248 15.85 -0.72 16.93
N PHE A 249 17.03 -1.00 17.49
CA PHE A 249 17.54 -0.33 18.69
C PHE A 249 18.74 0.60 18.44
N HIS A 250 19.38 0.53 17.27
CA HIS A 250 20.61 1.28 17.01
C HIS A 250 20.74 1.77 15.56
N GLY A 251 21.03 3.06 15.38
CA GLY A 251 21.10 3.70 14.06
C GLY A 251 22.19 3.13 13.14
N GLN A 252 23.40 2.92 13.66
CA GLN A 252 24.53 2.42 12.84
C GLN A 252 24.28 1.02 12.28
N THR A 253 23.57 0.15 13.02
CA THR A 253 23.22 -1.20 12.54
C THR A 253 22.40 -1.16 11.24
N LEU A 254 21.49 -0.19 11.08
CA LEU A 254 20.74 -0.03 9.82
C LEU A 254 21.63 0.43 8.66
N LEU A 255 22.67 1.22 8.94
CA LEU A 255 23.63 1.69 7.93
C LEU A 255 24.56 0.54 7.50
N ASP A 256 25.10 -0.22 8.46
CA ASP A 256 25.91 -1.42 8.22
C ASP A 256 25.15 -2.47 7.40
N GLN A 257 23.88 -2.72 7.75
CA GLN A 257 23.00 -3.63 7.00
C GLN A 257 22.72 -3.12 5.58
N ALA A 258 22.54 -1.81 5.40
CA ALA A 258 22.28 -1.21 4.09
C ALA A 258 23.53 -1.22 3.18
N GLU A 259 24.71 -0.99 3.75
CA GLU A 259 25.99 -1.08 3.03
C GLU A 259 26.21 -2.52 2.51
N TYR A 260 26.04 -3.53 3.37
CA TYR A 260 26.14 -4.94 2.99
C TYR A 260 25.12 -5.34 1.92
N VAL A 261 23.89 -4.83 1.98
CA VAL A 261 22.85 -5.13 0.98
C VAL A 261 23.20 -4.58 -0.40
N ASN A 262 23.87 -3.43 -0.50
CA ASN A 262 24.37 -2.93 -1.80
C ASN A 262 25.43 -3.85 -2.40
N GLU A 263 26.41 -4.31 -1.61
CA GLU A 263 27.42 -5.27 -2.10
C GLU A 263 26.77 -6.62 -2.46
N ALA A 264 25.75 -7.05 -1.70
CA ALA A 264 25.00 -8.28 -2.00
C ALA A 264 24.21 -8.14 -3.33
N ILE A 265 23.64 -6.97 -3.62
CA ILE A 265 22.98 -6.69 -4.91
C ILE A 265 24.01 -6.72 -6.05
N ALA A 266 25.17 -6.07 -5.89
CA ALA A 266 26.23 -6.09 -6.89
C ALA A 266 26.70 -7.52 -7.20
N TYR A 267 26.95 -8.33 -6.17
CA TYR A 267 27.30 -9.74 -6.29
C TYR A 267 26.19 -10.56 -6.96
N ILE A 268 24.92 -10.40 -6.55
CA ILE A 268 23.76 -11.08 -7.16
C ILE A 268 23.69 -10.79 -8.66
N LEU A 269 23.87 -9.53 -9.08
CA LEU A 269 23.86 -9.18 -10.50
C LEU A 269 25.05 -9.82 -11.24
N SER A 270 26.25 -9.86 -10.65
CA SER A 270 27.41 -10.53 -11.27
C SER A 270 27.22 -12.05 -11.47
N LEU A 271 26.46 -12.74 -10.61
CA LEU A 271 26.16 -14.17 -10.78
C LEU A 271 25.39 -14.47 -12.08
N TYR A 272 24.68 -13.49 -12.63
CA TYR A 272 23.95 -13.66 -13.89
C TYR A 272 24.82 -13.48 -15.14
N HIS A 273 25.95 -12.79 -15.03
CA HIS A 273 26.90 -12.65 -16.13
C HIS A 273 27.78 -13.90 -16.35
N ASP A 274 27.69 -14.92 -15.46
CA ASP A 274 28.41 -16.19 -15.58
C ASP A 274 27.55 -17.25 -16.32
N PRO A 275 27.94 -17.68 -17.54
CA PRO A 275 27.23 -18.73 -18.29
C PRO A 275 27.29 -20.12 -17.65
N GLN A 276 28.19 -20.36 -16.68
CA GLN A 276 28.26 -21.63 -15.95
C GLN A 276 27.26 -21.71 -14.80
N ARG A 277 26.79 -20.57 -14.28
CA ARG A 277 25.86 -20.49 -13.13
C ARG A 277 24.42 -20.31 -13.56
N THR A 278 24.20 -19.69 -14.70
CA THR A 278 22.87 -19.46 -15.26
C THR A 278 22.38 -20.65 -16.08
N ARG A 279 21.06 -20.75 -16.23
CA ARG A 279 20.35 -21.58 -17.21
C ARG A 279 19.33 -20.74 -17.98
N ARG A 280 19.68 -19.48 -18.25
CA ARG A 280 18.81 -18.52 -18.93
C ARG A 280 18.87 -18.73 -20.44
N ASP A 281 17.78 -18.32 -21.08
CA ASP A 281 17.70 -18.19 -22.54
C ASP A 281 18.72 -17.13 -23.02
N PRO A 282 19.68 -17.47 -23.90
CA PRO A 282 20.67 -16.53 -24.43
C PRO A 282 20.08 -15.35 -25.21
N GLY A 283 18.78 -15.39 -25.57
CA GLY A 283 18.05 -14.27 -26.16
C GLY A 283 17.57 -13.21 -25.15
N LEU A 284 17.70 -13.45 -23.83
CA LEU A 284 17.30 -12.51 -22.78
C LEU A 284 18.48 -11.68 -22.27
N PRO A 285 18.29 -10.38 -21.97
CA PRO A 285 19.32 -9.57 -21.33
C PRO A 285 19.52 -9.97 -19.86
N ASP A 286 20.75 -9.80 -19.40
CA ASP A 286 21.12 -9.98 -18.00
C ASP A 286 20.38 -8.99 -17.07
N PRO A 287 20.13 -9.38 -15.81
CA PRO A 287 19.64 -8.46 -14.79
C PRO A 287 20.59 -7.29 -14.56
N SER A 288 20.00 -6.10 -14.53
CA SER A 288 20.62 -4.85 -14.06
C SER A 288 19.94 -4.29 -12.81
N ALA A 289 18.92 -5.00 -12.30
CA ALA A 289 18.15 -4.60 -11.14
C ALA A 289 17.52 -5.80 -10.40
N VAL A 290 17.30 -5.62 -9.10
CA VAL A 290 16.74 -6.60 -8.15
C VAL A 290 15.44 -6.06 -7.55
N ILE A 291 14.47 -6.94 -7.28
CA ILE A 291 13.26 -6.62 -6.51
C ILE A 291 13.55 -6.82 -5.02
N LEU A 292 13.31 -5.82 -4.17
CA LEU A 292 13.47 -5.96 -2.71
C LEU A 292 12.15 -6.34 -2.03
N ILE A 293 12.22 -7.27 -1.09
CA ILE A 293 11.12 -7.59 -0.17
C ILE A 293 11.62 -7.45 1.27
N GLY A 294 11.10 -6.48 2.02
CA GLY A 294 11.54 -6.18 3.38
C GLY A 294 10.47 -6.48 4.43
N HIS A 295 10.79 -7.33 5.41
CA HIS A 295 9.92 -7.55 6.57
C HIS A 295 10.35 -6.67 7.75
N SER A 296 9.40 -6.00 8.43
CA SER A 296 9.67 -5.21 9.65
C SER A 296 10.81 -4.21 9.41
N MET A 297 11.86 -4.19 10.26
CA MET A 297 13.04 -3.35 10.06
C MET A 297 13.78 -3.58 8.73
N GLY A 298 13.70 -4.77 8.12
CA GLY A 298 14.26 -5.03 6.79
C GLY A 298 13.62 -4.17 5.69
N GLY A 299 12.36 -3.75 5.86
CA GLY A 299 11.72 -2.76 4.99
C GLY A 299 12.25 -1.33 5.17
N ILE A 300 12.93 -1.06 6.29
CA ILE A 300 13.65 0.20 6.54
C ILE A 300 15.03 0.11 5.91
N VAL A 301 15.76 -1.00 6.10
CA VAL A 301 17.03 -1.28 5.40
C VAL A 301 16.85 -1.11 3.89
N ALA A 302 15.81 -1.70 3.30
CA ALA A 302 15.49 -1.55 1.87
C ALA A 302 15.39 -0.09 1.39
N ARG A 303 14.98 0.84 2.27
CA ARG A 303 14.92 2.28 1.98
C ARG A 303 16.22 3.02 2.27
N THR A 304 16.99 2.57 3.28
CA THR A 304 18.33 3.06 3.62
C THR A 304 19.33 2.77 2.52
N VAL A 305 19.24 1.59 1.88
CA VAL A 305 20.10 1.12 0.78
C VAL A 305 20.23 2.17 -0.33
N LEU A 306 19.13 2.83 -0.70
CA LEU A 306 19.09 3.90 -1.73
C LEU A 306 19.73 5.23 -1.31
N THR A 307 20.18 5.34 -0.05
CA THR A 307 20.82 6.54 0.53
C THR A 307 22.32 6.36 0.76
N MET A 308 22.83 5.12 0.60
CA MET A 308 24.24 4.79 0.85
C MET A 308 25.13 5.16 -0.35
N ALA A 309 26.38 5.53 -0.09
CA ALA A 309 27.34 5.93 -1.13
C ALA A 309 27.73 4.79 -2.10
N ASN A 310 27.55 3.52 -1.71
CA ASN A 310 27.78 2.35 -2.55
C ASN A 310 26.54 1.90 -3.36
N TYR A 311 25.44 2.68 -3.36
CA TYR A 311 24.25 2.36 -4.15
C TYR A 311 24.51 2.49 -5.66
N GLN A 312 24.39 1.37 -6.38
CA GLN A 312 24.44 1.37 -7.84
C GLN A 312 23.11 1.89 -8.41
N ALA A 313 23.13 3.04 -9.07
CA ALA A 313 21.91 3.69 -9.57
C ALA A 313 21.10 2.79 -10.51
N ASN A 314 19.79 2.70 -10.26
CA ASN A 314 18.81 1.83 -10.94
C ASN A 314 18.91 0.32 -10.62
N SER A 315 19.85 -0.13 -9.79
CA SER A 315 19.94 -1.55 -9.34
C SER A 315 18.75 -2.04 -8.50
N ILE A 316 17.87 -1.12 -8.10
CA ILE A 316 16.58 -1.41 -7.44
C ILE A 316 15.51 -0.60 -8.16
N ASN A 317 14.41 -1.24 -8.54
CA ASN A 317 13.25 -0.57 -9.13
C ASN A 317 11.93 -0.86 -8.40
N THR A 318 11.85 -1.93 -7.61
CA THR A 318 10.63 -2.33 -6.88
C THR A 318 11.01 -2.72 -5.45
N ILE A 319 10.29 -2.16 -4.48
CA ILE A 319 10.37 -2.49 -3.06
C ILE A 319 8.97 -2.80 -2.55
N ILE A 320 8.77 -3.99 -1.99
CA ILE A 320 7.55 -4.37 -1.27
C ILE A 320 7.92 -4.56 0.20
N THR A 321 7.14 -4.00 1.11
CA THR A 321 7.43 -4.06 2.55
C THR A 321 6.24 -4.56 3.35
N MET A 322 6.51 -5.38 4.36
CA MET A 322 5.53 -6.07 5.20
C MET A 322 5.75 -5.66 6.65
N SER A 323 4.76 -5.00 7.26
CA SER A 323 4.82 -4.46 8.63
C SER A 323 6.05 -3.58 8.92
N ALA A 324 6.56 -2.86 7.91
CA ALA A 324 7.75 -2.02 8.04
C ALA A 324 7.41 -0.62 8.60
N PRO A 325 8.02 -0.18 9.71
CA PRO A 325 7.67 1.06 10.42
C PRO A 325 8.25 2.33 9.76
N HIS A 326 7.90 2.62 8.51
CA HIS A 326 8.48 3.72 7.69
C HIS A 326 8.44 5.13 8.29
N ALA A 327 7.36 5.52 8.95
CA ALA A 327 7.14 6.91 9.37
C ALA A 327 7.97 7.29 10.60
N ARG A 328 8.18 6.35 11.54
CA ARG A 328 8.88 6.53 12.83
C ARG A 328 9.46 5.19 13.30
N PRO A 329 10.62 5.17 13.98
CA PRO A 329 11.13 3.94 14.57
C PRO A 329 10.17 3.37 15.63
N PRO A 330 10.01 2.04 15.73
CA PRO A 330 9.09 1.42 16.69
C PRO A 330 9.59 1.59 18.13
N VAL A 331 10.91 1.74 18.31
CA VAL A 331 11.59 2.00 19.57
C VAL A 331 12.45 3.26 19.41
N SER A 332 12.35 4.20 20.34
CA SER A 332 13.06 5.50 20.28
C SER A 332 13.93 5.73 21.53
N PHE A 333 14.74 4.74 21.90
CA PHE A 333 15.64 4.82 23.06
C PHE A 333 17.03 5.39 22.73
N ASP A 334 17.44 5.36 21.46
CA ASP A 334 18.71 5.88 20.94
C ASP A 334 18.47 7.23 20.23
N SER A 335 19.44 8.16 20.29
CA SER A 335 19.42 9.37 19.46
C SER A 335 19.65 9.04 17.99
N ASP A 336 20.48 8.03 17.73
CA ASP A 336 21.05 7.80 16.42
C ASP A 336 20.03 7.10 15.53
N ILE A 337 19.26 6.14 16.07
CA ILE A 337 18.10 5.57 15.36
C ILE A 337 17.10 6.65 14.92
N VAL A 338 16.84 7.67 15.76
CA VAL A 338 15.94 8.79 15.42
C VAL A 338 16.57 9.69 14.36
N HIS A 339 17.89 9.93 14.41
CA HIS A 339 18.59 10.72 13.42
C HIS A 339 18.65 10.02 12.04
N THR A 340 19.01 8.74 12.00
CA THR A 340 19.03 7.89 10.80
C THR A 340 17.64 7.86 10.15
N TYR A 341 16.58 7.66 10.93
CA TYR A 341 15.21 7.73 10.41
C TYR A 341 14.85 9.09 9.81
N LYS A 342 15.31 10.19 10.43
CA LYS A 342 15.13 11.54 9.87
C LYS A 342 15.87 11.69 8.54
N GLN A 343 17.13 11.26 8.45
CA GLN A 343 17.93 11.32 7.23
C GLN A 343 17.27 10.56 6.08
N ILE A 344 16.85 9.30 6.31
CA ILE A 344 16.17 8.47 5.31
C ILE A 344 14.84 9.12 4.88
N ASN A 345 14.03 9.59 5.83
CA ASN A 345 12.73 10.18 5.51
C ASN A 345 12.82 11.55 4.84
N ASP A 346 13.88 12.32 5.09
CA ASP A 346 14.10 13.61 4.42
C ASP A 346 14.66 13.42 3.01
N TYR A 347 15.62 12.50 2.79
CA TYR A 347 16.09 12.14 1.43
C TYR A 347 14.95 11.70 0.52
N TRP A 348 14.08 10.80 1.02
CA TRP A 348 12.93 10.31 0.25
C TRP A 348 11.95 11.44 -0.10
N ARG A 349 11.72 12.40 0.80
CA ARG A 349 10.90 13.60 0.50
C ARG A 349 11.57 14.54 -0.49
N GLU A 350 12.87 14.79 -0.33
CA GLU A 350 13.62 15.70 -1.16
C GLU A 350 13.66 15.22 -2.62
N ALA A 351 13.87 13.91 -2.83
CA ALA A 351 13.82 13.27 -4.15
C ALA A 351 12.49 13.52 -4.89
N TYR A 352 11.35 13.44 -4.20
CA TYR A 352 10.03 13.74 -4.78
C TYR A 352 9.64 15.23 -4.75
N SER A 353 10.44 16.10 -4.12
CA SER A 353 10.25 17.56 -4.17
C SER A 353 10.91 18.21 -5.39
N GLN A 354 11.75 17.48 -6.12
CA GLN A 354 12.46 17.97 -7.31
C GLN A 354 11.49 18.36 -8.42
N THR A 355 11.69 19.55 -9.00
CA THR A 355 10.82 20.12 -10.05
C THR A 355 10.96 19.44 -11.42
N TRP A 356 12.04 18.69 -11.64
CA TRP A 356 12.29 17.94 -12.88
C TRP A 356 12.49 16.46 -12.59
N ALA A 357 11.78 15.59 -13.32
CA ALA A 357 11.83 14.14 -13.14
C ALA A 357 13.25 13.56 -13.24
N ASN A 358 14.09 14.13 -14.13
CA ASN A 358 15.48 13.69 -14.32
C ASN A 358 16.39 13.94 -13.11
N ASN A 359 16.00 14.82 -12.18
CA ASN A 359 16.75 15.11 -10.96
C ASN A 359 16.31 14.22 -9.78
N ASN A 360 15.27 13.39 -9.94
CA ASN A 360 14.76 12.52 -8.89
C ASN A 360 15.44 11.13 -8.97
N PRO A 361 16.35 10.77 -8.04
CA PRO A 361 17.03 9.46 -8.06
C PRO A 361 16.06 8.28 -7.81
N LEU A 362 14.86 8.54 -7.33
CA LEU A 362 13.81 7.55 -7.06
C LEU A 362 12.74 7.47 -8.16
N TRP A 363 12.89 8.16 -9.29
CA TRP A 363 11.89 8.22 -10.38
C TRP A 363 11.44 6.86 -10.94
N HIS A 364 12.34 5.88 -10.93
CA HIS A 364 12.09 4.50 -11.37
C HIS A 364 11.71 3.54 -10.24
N VAL A 365 11.80 3.99 -8.97
CA VAL A 365 11.54 3.18 -7.79
C VAL A 365 10.04 3.17 -7.46
N THR A 366 9.51 1.98 -7.19
CA THR A 366 8.18 1.78 -6.60
C THR A 366 8.32 1.28 -5.18
N LEU A 367 7.57 1.84 -4.24
CA LEU A 367 7.48 1.35 -2.85
C LEU A 367 6.03 1.03 -2.49
N VAL A 368 5.74 -0.24 -2.19
CA VAL A 368 4.47 -0.66 -1.58
C VAL A 368 4.71 -0.99 -0.10
N SER A 369 3.85 -0.45 0.77
CA SER A 369 3.86 -0.76 2.20
C SER A 369 2.58 -1.49 2.61
N ILE A 370 2.73 -2.69 3.20
CA ILE A 370 1.61 -3.57 3.55
C ILE A 370 1.60 -3.76 5.07
N ALA A 371 0.52 -3.32 5.72
CA ALA A 371 0.30 -3.43 7.15
C ALA A 371 -0.51 -4.68 7.49
N GLY A 372 -0.12 -5.42 8.53
CA GLY A 372 -0.96 -6.49 9.09
C GLY A 372 -2.28 -5.98 9.71
N GLY A 373 -2.37 -4.68 10.00
CA GLY A 373 -3.52 -4.06 10.66
C GLY A 373 -3.48 -4.25 12.16
N SER A 374 -4.66 -4.29 12.80
CA SER A 374 -4.80 -4.30 14.27
C SER A 374 -4.33 -5.59 14.97
N ARG A 375 -3.96 -6.63 14.21
CA ARG A 375 -3.29 -7.83 14.76
C ARG A 375 -1.78 -7.70 14.85
N ASP A 376 -1.17 -6.72 14.18
CA ASP A 376 0.22 -6.38 14.42
C ASP A 376 0.35 -5.59 15.73
N THR A 377 0.80 -6.27 16.77
CA THR A 377 1.03 -5.70 18.11
C THR A 377 2.47 -5.22 18.32
N VAL A 378 3.33 -5.33 17.30
CA VAL A 378 4.75 -4.94 17.34
C VAL A 378 4.98 -3.63 16.60
N VAL A 379 4.34 -3.44 15.44
CA VAL A 379 4.40 -2.24 14.62
C VAL A 379 3.00 -1.64 14.43
N PRO A 380 2.69 -0.49 15.05
CA PRO A 380 1.43 0.21 14.83
C PRO A 380 1.24 0.57 13.36
N SER A 381 0.04 0.37 12.80
CA SER A 381 -0.20 0.56 11.36
C SER A 381 0.04 2.00 10.87
N ASP A 382 -0.13 3.02 11.71
CA ASP A 382 0.25 4.40 11.36
C ASP A 382 1.74 4.53 11.01
N TYR A 383 2.60 3.72 11.66
CA TYR A 383 4.04 3.78 11.43
C TYR A 383 4.40 3.15 10.09
N THR A 384 3.56 2.29 9.52
CA THR A 384 3.78 1.73 8.16
C THR A 384 3.34 2.68 7.04
N SER A 385 2.75 3.83 7.35
CA SER A 385 2.27 4.77 6.34
C SER A 385 3.42 5.47 5.59
N ILE A 386 3.39 5.41 4.26
CA ILE A 386 4.34 6.12 3.37
C ILE A 386 3.75 7.37 2.71
N SER A 387 2.52 7.74 3.05
CA SER A 387 1.79 8.88 2.48
C SER A 387 2.49 10.24 2.64
N SER A 388 3.36 10.39 3.64
CA SER A 388 4.18 11.60 3.87
C SER A 388 5.63 11.49 3.34
N LEU A 389 5.89 10.48 2.50
CA LEU A 389 7.23 10.07 2.03
C LEU A 389 7.27 9.75 0.53
N VAL A 390 6.19 9.22 -0.04
CA VAL A 390 6.10 8.77 -1.45
C VAL A 390 4.76 9.19 -2.05
N PRO A 391 4.74 9.78 -3.28
CA PRO A 391 3.49 10.10 -3.97
C PRO A 391 2.82 8.85 -4.55
N GLU A 392 1.49 8.91 -4.74
CA GLU A 392 0.64 7.81 -5.24
C GLU A 392 1.00 7.28 -6.64
N THR A 393 1.85 8.01 -7.37
CA THR A 393 2.42 7.64 -8.67
C THR A 393 3.68 6.76 -8.58
N HIS A 394 4.18 6.54 -7.36
CA HIS A 394 5.37 5.74 -7.02
C HIS A 394 5.16 4.79 -5.82
N GLY A 395 4.12 4.99 -4.99
CA GLY A 395 3.86 4.09 -3.87
C GLY A 395 2.53 4.31 -3.16
N PHE A 396 2.11 3.33 -2.36
CA PHE A 396 0.93 3.42 -1.49
C PHE A 396 1.08 2.53 -0.24
N THR A 397 0.24 2.77 0.77
CA THR A 397 0.07 1.90 1.94
C THR A 397 -1.27 1.16 1.84
N VAL A 398 -1.29 -0.12 2.21
CA VAL A 398 -2.47 -1.00 2.17
C VAL A 398 -2.48 -1.93 3.38
N PHE A 399 -3.64 -2.50 3.74
CA PHE A 399 -3.79 -3.45 4.84
C PHE A 399 -4.00 -4.86 4.30
N THR A 400 -3.45 -5.90 4.94
CA THR A 400 -3.73 -7.30 4.54
C THR A 400 -5.23 -7.63 4.58
N SER A 401 -5.98 -6.97 5.47
CA SER A 401 -7.44 -7.09 5.59
C SER A 401 -8.23 -6.38 4.48
N SER A 402 -7.62 -5.50 3.69
CA SER A 402 -8.26 -4.88 2.52
C SER A 402 -7.89 -5.54 1.19
N ILE A 403 -6.80 -6.31 1.12
CA ILE A 403 -6.35 -6.97 -0.10
C ILE A 403 -7.42 -7.98 -0.58
N PRO A 404 -7.90 -7.90 -1.84
CA PRO A 404 -8.85 -8.84 -2.40
C PRO A 404 -8.37 -10.30 -2.32
N ASN A 405 -9.28 -11.21 -1.98
CA ASN A 405 -9.02 -12.63 -1.74
C ASN A 405 -8.08 -12.95 -0.55
N VAL A 406 -7.69 -11.94 0.25
CA VAL A 406 -6.98 -12.12 1.52
C VAL A 406 -7.92 -11.84 2.68
N TRP A 407 -8.41 -10.60 2.83
CA TRP A 407 -9.38 -10.16 3.85
C TRP A 407 -9.07 -10.55 5.31
N ILE A 408 -7.81 -10.84 5.63
CA ILE A 408 -7.31 -11.25 6.96
C ILE A 408 -6.41 -10.16 7.52
N GLY A 409 -6.60 -9.79 8.79
CA GLY A 409 -5.61 -9.02 9.52
C GLY A 409 -4.47 -9.93 9.95
N ASN A 410 -3.24 -9.65 9.51
CA ASN A 410 -2.07 -10.43 9.87
C ASN A 410 -1.42 -9.87 11.14
N ASP A 411 -0.86 -10.76 11.97
CA ASP A 411 0.07 -10.36 13.02
C ASP A 411 1.49 -10.19 12.45
N HIS A 412 2.40 -9.67 13.27
CA HIS A 412 3.76 -9.33 12.87
C HIS A 412 4.58 -10.52 12.33
N LEU A 413 4.19 -11.76 12.62
CA LEU A 413 4.89 -12.95 12.15
C LEU A 413 4.10 -13.68 11.05
N SER A 414 2.77 -13.76 11.15
CA SER A 414 1.94 -14.38 10.11
C SER A 414 1.94 -13.62 8.80
N ILE A 415 2.33 -12.34 8.77
CA ILE A 415 2.50 -11.60 7.52
C ILE A 415 3.56 -12.21 6.57
N THR A 416 4.53 -13.01 7.05
CA THR A 416 5.52 -13.63 6.14
C THR A 416 5.15 -15.03 5.63
N TRP A 417 4.12 -15.68 6.18
CA TRP A 417 3.77 -17.07 5.86
C TRP A 417 2.29 -17.36 5.56
N CYS A 418 1.36 -16.47 5.89
CA CYS A 418 -0.08 -16.65 5.67
C CYS A 418 -0.42 -17.01 4.21
N ASP A 419 -1.07 -18.16 3.98
CA ASP A 419 -1.21 -18.75 2.65
C ASP A 419 -1.97 -17.87 1.64
N GLN A 420 -3.07 -17.24 2.06
CA GLN A 420 -3.83 -16.32 1.20
C GLN A 420 -2.97 -15.11 0.79
N PHE A 421 -2.23 -14.54 1.75
CA PHE A 421 -1.43 -13.34 1.53
C PHE A 421 -0.18 -13.59 0.69
N ARG A 422 0.59 -14.66 0.97
CA ARG A 422 1.79 -15.01 0.17
C ARG A 422 1.43 -15.24 -1.30
N LYS A 423 0.24 -15.80 -1.57
CA LYS A 423 -0.32 -15.99 -2.92
C LYS A 423 -0.61 -14.68 -3.63
N ALA A 424 -1.17 -13.68 -2.93
CA ALA A 424 -1.37 -12.34 -3.49
C ALA A 424 -0.04 -11.65 -3.83
N ILE A 425 0.96 -11.72 -2.94
CA ILE A 425 2.30 -11.17 -3.21
C ILE A 425 2.92 -11.83 -4.45
N ILE A 426 3.08 -13.15 -4.46
CA ILE A 426 3.79 -13.83 -5.55
C ILE A 426 3.09 -13.66 -6.91
N LYS A 427 1.76 -13.74 -6.97
CA LYS A 427 1.03 -13.51 -8.22
C LYS A 427 1.19 -12.08 -8.73
N SER A 428 1.16 -11.10 -7.84
CA SER A 428 1.44 -9.71 -8.21
C SER A 428 2.88 -9.49 -8.71
N LEU A 429 3.87 -10.27 -8.23
CA LEU A 429 5.24 -10.23 -8.75
C LEU A 429 5.31 -10.73 -10.19
N PHE A 430 4.68 -11.86 -10.51
CA PHE A 430 4.62 -12.37 -11.89
C PHE A 430 3.94 -11.39 -12.85
N GLU A 431 2.97 -10.60 -12.39
CA GLU A 431 2.34 -9.56 -13.22
C GLU A 431 3.16 -8.27 -13.38
N ILE A 432 4.28 -8.07 -12.65
CA ILE A 432 5.15 -6.90 -12.81
C ILE A 432 6.53 -7.18 -13.41
N ILE A 433 6.95 -8.44 -13.54
CA ILE A 433 8.21 -8.80 -14.20
C ILE A 433 8.14 -8.68 -15.74
N ASP A 434 9.30 -8.48 -16.36
CA ASP A 434 9.53 -8.64 -17.79
C ASP A 434 11.04 -8.88 -17.99
N ALA A 435 11.43 -10.15 -18.16
CA ALA A 435 12.82 -10.56 -18.28
C ALA A 435 13.47 -10.18 -19.63
N ARG A 436 12.69 -9.70 -20.61
CA ARG A 436 13.19 -9.18 -21.90
C ARG A 436 13.79 -7.78 -21.76
N ARG A 437 13.64 -7.15 -20.59
CA ARG A 437 14.19 -5.85 -20.24
C ARG A 437 15.34 -6.05 -19.26
N PRO A 438 16.51 -5.37 -19.39
CA PRO A 438 17.59 -5.51 -18.41
C PRO A 438 17.15 -5.20 -16.96
N THR A 439 16.15 -4.33 -16.77
CA THR A 439 15.60 -4.02 -15.44
C THR A 439 14.73 -5.14 -14.85
N GLN A 440 14.52 -6.23 -15.60
CA GLN A 440 13.74 -7.43 -15.26
C GLN A 440 12.26 -7.20 -14.88
N THR A 441 11.78 -5.96 -14.96
CA THR A 441 10.43 -5.55 -14.58
C THR A 441 9.84 -4.55 -15.57
N LYS A 442 8.50 -4.45 -15.60
CA LYS A 442 7.73 -3.54 -16.46
C LYS A 442 8.01 -2.05 -16.13
N PRO A 443 7.67 -1.09 -17.02
CA PRO A 443 7.72 0.34 -16.73
C PRO A 443 6.97 0.73 -15.44
N ARG A 444 7.46 1.76 -14.74
CA ARG A 444 6.99 2.11 -13.37
C ARG A 444 5.48 2.41 -13.30
N ALA A 445 4.91 3.03 -14.32
CA ALA A 445 3.45 3.29 -14.38
C ALA A 445 2.65 1.98 -14.45
N GLU A 446 3.04 1.04 -15.30
CA GLU A 446 2.38 -0.27 -15.42
C GLU A 446 2.52 -1.09 -14.13
N ARG A 447 3.70 -1.08 -13.50
CA ARG A 447 3.89 -1.73 -12.19
C ARG A 447 2.97 -1.16 -11.13
N MET A 448 2.84 0.17 -11.07
CA MET A 448 1.88 0.82 -10.16
C MET A 448 0.44 0.41 -10.45
N ARG A 449 0.03 0.32 -11.73
CA ARG A 449 -1.32 -0.12 -12.12
C ARG A 449 -1.60 -1.56 -11.69
N GLU A 450 -0.73 -2.52 -12.00
CA GLU A 450 -0.95 -3.91 -11.59
C GLU A 450 -0.85 -4.11 -10.07
N LEU A 451 0.08 -3.45 -9.37
CA LEU A 451 0.17 -3.52 -7.91
C LEU A 451 -1.05 -2.92 -7.22
N LYS A 452 -1.58 -1.79 -7.72
CA LYS A 452 -2.88 -1.25 -7.26
C LYS A 452 -3.99 -2.27 -7.47
N ARG A 453 -4.10 -2.85 -8.67
CA ARG A 453 -5.12 -3.85 -9.04
C ARG A 453 -5.05 -5.13 -8.19
N TRP A 454 -3.88 -5.54 -7.72
CA TRP A 454 -3.71 -6.72 -6.86
C TRP A 454 -3.98 -6.46 -5.38
N TYR A 455 -3.76 -5.24 -4.87
CA TYR A 455 -3.79 -4.98 -3.43
C TYR A 455 -4.90 -4.02 -2.97
N LEU A 456 -5.33 -3.07 -3.80
CA LEU A 456 -6.46 -2.19 -3.49
C LEU A 456 -7.78 -2.89 -3.78
N THR A 457 -8.88 -2.42 -3.17
CA THR A 457 -10.20 -2.98 -3.42
C THR A 457 -10.78 -2.59 -4.78
N GLY A 458 -10.25 -1.54 -5.41
CA GLY A 458 -10.82 -0.94 -6.62
C GLY A 458 -12.00 0.02 -6.32
N LEU A 459 -12.27 0.29 -5.04
CA LEU A 459 -13.24 1.29 -4.57
C LEU A 459 -12.57 2.64 -4.25
N GLU A 460 -11.24 2.67 -4.17
CA GLU A 460 -10.43 3.84 -3.86
C GLU A 460 -10.30 4.75 -5.09
N ASP A 461 -10.43 6.06 -4.91
CA ASP A 461 -10.36 7.11 -5.96
C ASP A 461 -9.13 7.00 -6.89
N VAL A 462 -8.04 6.40 -6.40
CA VAL A 462 -6.76 6.19 -7.10
C VAL A 462 -6.76 4.97 -8.04
N SER A 463 -7.88 4.27 -8.19
CA SER A 463 -8.02 3.02 -8.95
C SER A 463 -8.44 3.28 -10.40
N GLU A 464 -7.54 3.03 -11.34
CA GLU A 464 -7.82 3.21 -12.78
C GLU A 464 -8.86 2.19 -13.28
N ARG A 465 -9.79 2.64 -14.14
CA ARG A 465 -10.76 1.79 -14.86
C ARG A 465 -10.29 1.57 -16.30
N THR A 466 -10.27 0.33 -16.76
CA THR A 466 -9.80 -0.01 -18.11
C THR A 466 -10.82 0.28 -19.20
N LEU A 467 -12.12 0.39 -18.87
CA LEU A 467 -13.20 0.58 -19.85
C LEU A 467 -12.96 1.72 -20.86
N ALA A 468 -12.49 2.88 -20.39
CA ALA A 468 -12.24 4.04 -21.25
C ALA A 468 -11.05 3.85 -22.21
N GLN A 469 -10.09 2.99 -21.86
CA GLN A 469 -8.89 2.71 -22.65
C GLN A 469 -9.08 1.56 -23.66
N LYS A 470 -10.25 0.92 -23.69
CA LYS A 470 -10.56 -0.22 -24.55
C LYS A 470 -11.30 0.21 -25.82
N GLU A 471 -10.95 -0.43 -26.93
CA GLU A 471 -11.78 -0.48 -28.13
C GLU A 471 -13.01 -1.39 -27.93
N PRO A 472 -14.12 -1.17 -28.65
CA PRO A 472 -15.28 -2.08 -28.64
C PRO A 472 -14.90 -3.47 -29.18
N ASN A 473 -14.93 -4.48 -28.31
CA ASN A 473 -14.50 -5.85 -28.62
C ASN A 473 -15.67 -6.79 -28.93
N THR A 474 -16.90 -6.41 -28.58
CA THR A 474 -18.12 -7.19 -28.78
C THR A 474 -19.12 -6.44 -29.67
N LEU A 475 -19.66 -7.09 -30.70
CA LEU A 475 -20.88 -6.64 -31.38
C LEU A 475 -22.07 -7.43 -30.82
N LEU A 476 -23.05 -6.72 -30.27
CA LEU A 476 -24.28 -7.29 -29.73
C LEU A 476 -25.45 -6.99 -30.68
N THR A 477 -26.06 -8.03 -31.24
CA THR A 477 -27.17 -7.93 -32.19
C THR A 477 -28.44 -8.48 -31.55
N LEU A 478 -29.48 -7.64 -31.46
CA LEU A 478 -30.71 -7.91 -30.69
C LEU A 478 -31.95 -7.89 -31.60
N GLU A 479 -32.88 -8.82 -31.36
CA GLU A 479 -34.24 -8.75 -31.94
C GLU A 479 -35.16 -7.85 -31.11
N ASP A 480 -36.14 -7.25 -31.78
CA ASP A 480 -37.10 -6.30 -31.20
C ASP A 480 -38.00 -6.91 -30.11
N ASN A 481 -38.06 -8.24 -30.00
CA ASN A 481 -38.85 -8.98 -29.01
C ASN A 481 -38.01 -9.74 -27.96
N ALA A 482 -36.69 -9.81 -28.12
CA ALA A 482 -35.79 -10.65 -27.30
C ALA A 482 -35.04 -9.88 -26.21
N ASN A 483 -35.08 -8.55 -26.24
CA ASN A 483 -34.46 -7.69 -25.25
C ASN A 483 -35.50 -7.09 -24.28
N THR A 484 -35.05 -6.50 -23.18
CA THR A 484 -35.91 -5.65 -22.35
C THR A 484 -35.16 -4.39 -21.93
N ILE A 485 -35.63 -3.25 -22.45
CA ILE A 485 -35.12 -1.93 -22.12
C ILE A 485 -35.83 -1.44 -20.86
N LEU A 486 -35.05 -1.15 -19.83
CA LEU A 486 -35.56 -0.64 -18.54
C LEU A 486 -35.84 0.86 -18.62
N ALA A 487 -36.76 1.35 -17.80
CA ALA A 487 -37.03 2.78 -17.71
C ALA A 487 -35.85 3.54 -17.08
N LEU A 488 -35.71 4.83 -17.40
CA LEU A 488 -34.58 5.64 -16.92
C LEU A 488 -34.56 5.72 -15.39
N GLY A 489 -33.47 5.25 -14.77
CA GLY A 489 -33.33 5.17 -13.31
C GLY A 489 -34.04 3.98 -12.65
N GLN A 490 -34.60 3.05 -13.42
CA GLN A 490 -35.13 1.79 -12.89
C GLN A 490 -33.98 0.85 -12.46
N ARG A 491 -34.04 0.36 -11.22
CA ARG A 491 -33.14 -0.67 -10.71
C ARG A 491 -33.48 -2.03 -11.33
N LEU A 492 -32.50 -2.69 -11.96
CA LEU A 492 -32.58 -4.10 -12.31
C LEU A 492 -32.40 -4.94 -11.05
N ILE A 493 -33.28 -5.93 -10.85
CA ILE A 493 -33.16 -6.95 -9.79
C ILE A 493 -33.47 -8.32 -10.40
N LEU A 494 -32.45 -9.17 -10.51
CA LEU A 494 -32.59 -10.60 -10.76
C LEU A 494 -32.46 -11.35 -9.42
N ARG A 495 -33.31 -12.36 -9.20
CA ARG A 495 -33.38 -13.18 -7.97
C ARG A 495 -32.96 -14.64 -8.17
N GLU A 496 -32.80 -14.99 -9.43
CA GLU A 496 -32.38 -16.25 -10.04
C GLU A 496 -31.79 -15.85 -11.40
N VAL A 497 -30.96 -16.70 -12.00
CA VAL A 497 -30.43 -16.52 -13.37
C VAL A 497 -30.85 -17.71 -14.24
N GLY A 498 -30.93 -17.55 -15.55
CA GLY A 498 -31.36 -18.60 -16.49
C GLY A 498 -32.86 -18.91 -16.45
N GLN A 499 -33.71 -17.95 -16.09
CA GLN A 499 -35.18 -18.13 -16.09
C GLN A 499 -35.78 -18.20 -17.51
N GLN A 500 -35.11 -17.65 -18.51
CA GLN A 500 -35.55 -17.71 -19.92
C GLN A 500 -34.83 -18.84 -20.66
N HIS A 501 -35.46 -19.41 -21.68
CA HIS A 501 -34.85 -20.46 -22.51
C HIS A 501 -33.94 -19.82 -23.58
N GLY A 502 -32.71 -19.53 -23.19
CA GLY A 502 -31.73 -18.83 -24.02
C GLY A 502 -31.25 -17.52 -23.39
N PRO A 503 -30.35 -16.80 -24.06
CA PRO A 503 -29.71 -15.61 -23.50
C PRO A 503 -30.69 -14.43 -23.36
N ASP A 504 -30.85 -13.93 -22.14
CA ASP A 504 -31.74 -12.81 -21.82
C ASP A 504 -30.92 -11.50 -21.71
N VAL A 505 -31.26 -10.50 -22.53
CA VAL A 505 -30.56 -9.22 -22.57
C VAL A 505 -31.40 -8.10 -21.92
N ARG A 506 -30.94 -7.63 -20.76
CA ARG A 506 -31.51 -6.47 -20.06
C ARG A 506 -30.68 -5.22 -20.37
N LEU A 507 -31.29 -4.21 -21.00
CA LEU A 507 -30.64 -2.94 -21.33
C LEU A 507 -31.04 -1.86 -20.30
N LEU A 508 -30.04 -1.32 -19.59
CA LEU A 508 -30.21 -0.15 -18.73
C LEU A 508 -29.78 1.11 -19.50
N PRO A 509 -30.68 2.08 -19.79
CA PRO A 509 -30.28 3.31 -20.47
C PRO A 509 -29.42 4.19 -19.55
N ILE A 510 -28.30 4.68 -20.09
CA ILE A 510 -27.38 5.56 -19.39
C ILE A 510 -28.00 6.97 -19.30
N PRO A 511 -28.02 7.62 -18.11
CA PRO A 511 -28.58 8.96 -17.96
C PRO A 511 -27.89 10.01 -18.84
N PRO A 512 -28.63 10.98 -19.40
CA PRO A 512 -28.05 12.03 -20.22
C PRO A 512 -27.07 12.89 -19.41
N GLN A 513 -26.02 13.36 -20.10
CA GLN A 513 -24.97 14.20 -19.53
C GLN A 513 -25.54 15.52 -19.00
N GLY A 514 -24.90 16.08 -17.97
CA GLY A 514 -25.33 17.30 -17.27
C GLY A 514 -25.96 17.08 -15.89
N VAL A 515 -26.34 15.84 -15.55
CA VAL A 515 -26.75 15.48 -14.17
C VAL A 515 -25.53 14.99 -13.39
N ALA A 516 -24.74 15.94 -12.88
CA ALA A 516 -23.52 15.67 -12.12
C ALA A 516 -23.78 14.81 -10.87
N GLY A 517 -22.80 13.99 -10.49
CA GLY A 517 -22.84 13.17 -9.27
C GLY A 517 -23.49 11.79 -9.39
N LYS A 518 -24.07 11.42 -10.54
CA LYS A 518 -24.61 10.07 -10.75
C LYS A 518 -23.51 9.03 -10.98
N LYS A 519 -23.74 7.81 -10.47
CA LYS A 519 -22.88 6.64 -10.68
C LYS A 519 -23.68 5.38 -11.00
N PHE A 520 -23.11 4.54 -11.85
CA PHE A 520 -23.57 3.18 -12.08
C PHE A 520 -22.97 2.25 -11.02
N THR A 521 -23.78 1.36 -10.47
CA THR A 521 -23.33 0.30 -9.55
C THR A 521 -24.04 -1.01 -9.84
N LEU A 522 -23.30 -2.12 -9.88
CA LEU A 522 -23.82 -3.48 -10.06
C LEU A 522 -23.16 -4.43 -9.05
N LEU A 523 -23.96 -5.30 -8.41
CA LEU A 523 -23.52 -6.34 -7.48
C LEU A 523 -24.21 -7.66 -7.81
N THR A 524 -23.45 -8.75 -7.84
CA THR A 524 -23.95 -10.12 -8.07
C THR A 524 -23.08 -11.15 -7.36
N ASP A 525 -23.64 -12.32 -7.04
CA ASP A 525 -22.89 -13.51 -6.60
C ASP A 525 -22.39 -14.37 -7.77
N GLN A 526 -22.77 -14.04 -9.01
CA GLN A 526 -22.27 -14.70 -10.21
C GLN A 526 -20.89 -14.18 -10.61
N VAL A 527 -20.12 -15.00 -11.31
CA VAL A 527 -18.91 -14.55 -12.01
C VAL A 527 -19.34 -13.71 -13.22
N ILE A 528 -18.76 -12.51 -13.36
CA ILE A 528 -18.97 -11.64 -14.53
C ILE A 528 -17.85 -11.90 -15.55
N GLY A 529 -18.23 -12.20 -16.80
CA GLY A 529 -17.28 -12.31 -17.91
C GLY A 529 -17.59 -13.46 -18.88
N THR A 530 -16.67 -13.71 -19.82
CA THR A 530 -16.84 -14.73 -20.87
C THR A 530 -17.16 -16.12 -20.32
N GLN A 531 -16.42 -16.57 -19.30
CA GLN A 531 -16.61 -17.86 -18.61
C GLN A 531 -17.72 -17.85 -17.53
N GLY A 532 -18.33 -16.70 -17.25
CA GLY A 532 -19.35 -16.55 -16.22
C GLY A 532 -20.78 -16.65 -16.77
N ASN A 533 -21.75 -16.90 -15.87
CA ASN A 533 -23.19 -16.89 -16.21
C ASN A 533 -23.68 -15.51 -16.65
N ILE A 534 -23.06 -14.44 -16.15
CA ILE A 534 -23.43 -13.05 -16.47
C ILE A 534 -22.32 -12.40 -17.29
N GLU A 535 -22.69 -11.64 -18.31
CA GLU A 535 -21.80 -10.70 -18.97
C GLU A 535 -22.34 -9.27 -18.87
N VAL A 536 -21.44 -8.31 -18.59
CA VAL A 536 -21.78 -6.89 -18.44
C VAL A 536 -21.00 -6.11 -19.48
N LEU A 537 -21.73 -5.45 -20.37
CA LEU A 537 -21.23 -4.76 -21.55
C LEU A 537 -21.68 -3.29 -21.53
N PHE A 538 -20.79 -2.37 -21.84
CA PHE A 538 -21.14 -0.96 -22.05
C PHE A 538 -21.21 -0.71 -23.56
N CYS A 539 -22.34 -0.18 -24.02
CA CYS A 539 -22.77 -0.32 -25.41
C CYS A 539 -23.28 1.00 -26.03
N SER A 540 -22.99 1.17 -27.31
CA SER A 540 -23.42 2.31 -28.14
C SER A 540 -24.00 1.82 -29.46
N VAL A 541 -25.01 2.50 -30.01
CA VAL A 541 -25.67 2.10 -31.26
C VAL A 541 -24.69 2.12 -32.43
N PHE A 542 -24.61 1.00 -33.16
CA PHE A 542 -23.70 0.82 -34.29
C PHE A 542 -24.50 0.84 -35.61
N PRO A 543 -24.37 1.87 -36.46
CA PRO A 543 -25.19 2.03 -37.66
C PRO A 543 -24.82 1.04 -38.78
N LEU A 544 -25.82 0.68 -39.59
CA LEU A 544 -25.68 -0.19 -40.77
C LEU A 544 -24.97 0.52 -41.95
N ASN A 545 -23.66 0.73 -41.83
CA ASN A 545 -22.83 1.27 -42.91
C ASN A 545 -22.32 0.17 -43.85
N ASN A 546 -22.88 0.11 -45.06
CA ASN A 546 -22.37 -0.70 -46.15
C ASN A 546 -20.95 -0.25 -46.56
N GLY A 547 -19.91 -0.96 -46.15
CA GLY A 547 -18.55 -0.81 -46.71
C GLY A 547 -17.36 -0.71 -45.75
N ARG A 548 -17.55 -0.80 -44.42
CA ARG A 548 -16.43 -0.95 -43.47
C ARG A 548 -16.60 -2.18 -42.59
N SER A 549 -15.76 -3.19 -42.85
CA SER A 549 -15.64 -4.40 -42.03
C SER A 549 -14.80 -4.12 -40.78
N THR A 550 -15.41 -3.48 -39.77
CA THR A 550 -14.86 -3.46 -38.41
C THR A 550 -14.95 -4.86 -37.82
N VAL A 551 -13.81 -5.53 -37.63
CA VAL A 551 -13.75 -6.90 -37.11
C VAL A 551 -13.83 -6.86 -35.58
N PHE A 552 -15.01 -7.17 -35.04
CA PHE A 552 -15.19 -7.38 -33.60
C PHE A 552 -14.68 -8.78 -33.22
N SER A 553 -14.05 -8.89 -32.04
CA SER A 553 -13.49 -10.16 -31.54
C SER A 553 -14.57 -11.14 -31.11
N MET A 554 -15.75 -10.66 -30.71
CA MET A 554 -16.92 -11.48 -30.38
C MET A 554 -18.16 -10.90 -31.04
N ASN A 555 -18.92 -11.73 -31.77
CA ASN A 555 -20.23 -11.38 -32.29
C ASN A 555 -21.29 -12.15 -31.49
N MET A 556 -22.02 -11.44 -30.62
CA MET A 556 -23.18 -11.96 -29.92
C MET A 556 -24.43 -11.71 -30.77
N GLU A 557 -24.67 -12.61 -31.72
CA GLU A 557 -25.87 -12.58 -32.56
C GLU A 557 -26.98 -13.43 -31.92
N TYR A 558 -27.96 -12.74 -31.33
CA TYR A 558 -29.16 -13.36 -30.76
C TYR A 558 -30.39 -13.17 -31.68
N SER A 559 -30.15 -12.94 -32.97
CA SER A 559 -31.18 -12.78 -34.00
C SER A 559 -31.18 -13.89 -35.03
N GLY A 560 -32.36 -14.40 -35.39
CA GLY A 560 -32.57 -15.41 -36.44
C GLY A 560 -32.45 -14.86 -37.86
N GLY A 561 -31.49 -13.96 -38.12
CA GLY A 561 -31.26 -13.34 -39.43
C GLY A 561 -32.35 -12.36 -39.89
N THR A 562 -33.19 -11.86 -38.99
CA THR A 562 -34.31 -10.95 -39.32
C THR A 562 -33.86 -9.51 -39.55
N ALA A 563 -34.47 -8.83 -40.53
CA ALA A 563 -34.00 -7.55 -41.06
C ALA A 563 -34.24 -6.29 -40.19
N GLY A 564 -34.67 -6.47 -38.94
CA GLY A 564 -34.91 -5.37 -37.98
C GLY A 564 -33.84 -5.21 -36.90
N SER A 565 -32.87 -6.13 -36.79
CA SER A 565 -32.07 -6.28 -35.57
C SER A 565 -31.21 -5.06 -35.20
N THR A 566 -31.38 -4.59 -33.96
CA THR A 566 -30.61 -3.47 -33.40
C THR A 566 -29.20 -3.95 -33.07
N ARG A 567 -28.19 -3.25 -33.61
CA ARG A 567 -26.77 -3.56 -33.42
C ARG A 567 -26.11 -2.56 -32.48
N LEU A 568 -25.40 -3.06 -31.49
CA LEU A 568 -24.66 -2.28 -30.50
C LEU A 568 -23.18 -2.67 -30.52
N ALA A 569 -22.29 -1.69 -30.66
CA ALA A 569 -20.86 -1.89 -30.43
C ALA A 569 -20.59 -1.73 -28.93
N CYS A 570 -19.91 -2.71 -28.34
CA CYS A 570 -19.83 -2.86 -26.89
C CYS A 570 -18.41 -3.13 -26.38
N LYS A 571 -18.09 -2.58 -25.20
CA LYS A 571 -16.85 -2.80 -24.43
C LYS A 571 -17.16 -3.70 -23.22
N SER A 572 -16.37 -4.77 -23.00
CA SER A 572 -16.59 -5.68 -21.86
C SER A 572 -16.01 -5.17 -20.54
N ALA A 573 -16.84 -5.20 -19.50
CA ALA A 573 -16.53 -4.76 -18.13
C ALA A 573 -15.64 -5.74 -17.34
N GLN A 574 -15.40 -6.96 -17.84
CA GLN A 574 -14.79 -8.08 -17.09
C GLN A 574 -13.48 -7.76 -16.38
N ALA A 575 -12.62 -6.90 -16.94
CA ALA A 575 -11.32 -6.56 -16.33
C ALA A 575 -11.41 -5.54 -15.17
N ASP A 576 -12.54 -4.84 -15.04
CA ASP A 576 -12.79 -3.81 -14.01
C ASP A 576 -13.62 -4.37 -12.83
N VAL A 577 -13.86 -5.68 -12.80
CA VAL A 577 -14.64 -6.37 -11.76
C VAL A 577 -13.90 -6.32 -10.42
N ILE A 578 -14.58 -5.80 -9.42
CA ILE A 578 -14.16 -5.73 -8.03
C ILE A 578 -14.65 -6.99 -7.31
N HIS A 579 -13.78 -7.64 -6.54
CA HIS A 579 -14.17 -8.77 -5.68
C HIS A 579 -14.46 -8.27 -4.26
N LEU A 580 -15.67 -8.55 -3.77
CA LEU A 580 -16.08 -8.26 -2.40
C LEU A 580 -16.29 -9.57 -1.62
N PRO A 581 -15.96 -9.63 -0.31
CA PRO A 581 -16.17 -10.83 0.49
C PRO A 581 -17.66 -11.18 0.58
N ALA A 582 -18.01 -12.43 0.25
CA ALA A 582 -19.40 -12.85 0.11
C ALA A 582 -20.09 -13.12 1.47
N SER A 583 -21.17 -12.39 1.73
CA SER A 583 -21.94 -12.46 2.98
C SER A 583 -23.15 -13.40 2.84
N THR A 584 -22.92 -14.71 2.97
CA THR A 584 -24.00 -15.73 2.99
C THR A 584 -24.67 -15.85 4.37
N PRO A 585 -25.85 -16.50 4.49
CA PRO A 585 -26.50 -16.75 5.79
C PRO A 585 -25.69 -17.62 6.77
N SER A 586 -24.65 -18.31 6.30
CA SER A 586 -23.76 -19.16 7.09
C SER A 586 -22.38 -18.53 7.35
N SER A 587 -22.06 -17.40 6.72
CA SER A 587 -20.77 -16.73 6.86
C SER A 587 -20.53 -16.20 8.28
N LYS A 588 -19.28 -16.26 8.72
CA LYS A 588 -18.76 -15.77 9.99
C LYS A 588 -17.62 -14.78 9.80
N HIS A 589 -16.86 -14.90 8.71
CA HIS A 589 -15.64 -14.14 8.45
C HIS A 589 -15.57 -13.68 6.99
N ALA A 590 -14.96 -12.52 6.74
CA ALA A 590 -14.74 -12.01 5.38
C ALA A 590 -13.80 -12.90 4.54
N TYR A 591 -13.07 -13.81 5.17
CA TYR A 591 -12.12 -14.75 4.58
C TYR A 591 -12.64 -16.21 4.53
N ASP A 592 -13.93 -16.44 4.80
CA ASP A 592 -14.55 -17.75 4.62
C ASP A 592 -14.33 -18.26 3.17
N HIS A 593 -14.12 -19.56 2.98
CA HIS A 593 -13.85 -20.15 1.66
C HIS A 593 -15.12 -20.27 0.79
N VAL A 594 -15.64 -19.12 0.35
CA VAL A 594 -16.78 -18.96 -0.57
C VAL A 594 -16.37 -18.11 -1.77
N PRO A 595 -16.98 -18.30 -2.96
CA PRO A 595 -16.77 -17.41 -4.09
C PRO A 595 -17.14 -15.96 -3.71
N PRO A 596 -16.30 -14.96 -4.01
CA PRO A 596 -16.59 -13.56 -3.70
C PRO A 596 -17.72 -13.01 -4.58
N PHE A 597 -18.41 -11.98 -4.10
CA PHE A 597 -19.35 -11.23 -4.92
C PHE A 597 -18.59 -10.41 -5.98
N SER A 598 -19.12 -10.40 -7.21
CA SER A 598 -18.64 -9.54 -8.29
C SER A 598 -19.33 -8.18 -8.18
N TYR A 599 -18.54 -7.11 -8.17
CA TYR A 599 -19.00 -5.73 -8.06
C TYR A 599 -18.43 -4.86 -9.19
N LEU A 600 -19.20 -3.86 -9.63
CA LEU A 600 -18.78 -2.84 -10.60
C LEU A 600 -19.25 -1.46 -10.12
N GLN A 601 -18.38 -0.45 -10.22
CA GLN A 601 -18.71 0.96 -9.98
C GLN A 601 -18.05 1.85 -11.04
N TYR A 602 -18.85 2.70 -11.67
CA TYR A 602 -18.40 3.72 -12.63
C TYR A 602 -19.17 5.01 -12.41
N ASP A 603 -18.49 6.14 -12.38
CA ASP A 603 -19.12 7.46 -12.39
C ASP A 603 -19.65 7.80 -13.80
N LEU A 604 -20.74 8.57 -13.89
CA LEU A 604 -21.42 8.82 -15.17
C LEU A 604 -20.51 9.49 -16.22
N GLU A 605 -19.53 10.28 -15.77
CA GLU A 605 -18.52 10.92 -16.64
C GLU A 605 -17.66 9.88 -17.38
N GLY A 606 -17.28 8.78 -16.71
CA GLY A 606 -16.55 7.67 -17.32
C GLY A 606 -17.39 6.78 -18.25
N LEU A 607 -18.70 7.01 -18.31
CA LEU A 607 -19.64 6.30 -19.20
C LEU A 607 -20.13 7.16 -20.37
N ALA A 608 -19.61 8.39 -20.53
CA ALA A 608 -20.08 9.40 -21.48
C ALA A 608 -20.17 8.96 -22.96
N GLU A 609 -19.37 7.97 -23.39
CA GLU A 609 -19.35 7.40 -24.75
C GLU A 609 -20.50 6.41 -25.04
N HIS A 610 -21.18 5.94 -23.99
CA HIS A 610 -22.10 4.80 -24.03
C HIS A 610 -23.55 5.21 -23.81
N GLN A 611 -24.47 4.49 -24.45
CA GLN A 611 -25.92 4.74 -24.38
C GLN A 611 -26.65 3.73 -23.50
N PHE A 612 -26.14 2.50 -23.40
CA PHE A 612 -26.72 1.42 -22.61
C PHE A 612 -25.66 0.66 -21.83
N VAL A 613 -26.04 0.16 -20.65
CA VAL A 613 -25.37 -0.99 -20.03
C VAL A 613 -26.22 -2.22 -20.34
N ALA A 614 -25.67 -3.16 -21.09
CA ALA A 614 -26.29 -4.45 -21.33
C ALA A 614 -25.83 -5.45 -20.27
N VAL A 615 -26.79 -6.03 -19.57
CA VAL A 615 -26.59 -7.21 -18.71
C VAL A 615 -27.15 -8.40 -19.49
N VAL A 616 -26.26 -9.30 -19.89
CA VAL A 616 -26.59 -10.54 -20.61
C VAL A 616 -26.55 -11.69 -19.61
N ASP A 617 -27.70 -12.33 -19.39
CA ASP A 617 -27.76 -13.61 -18.71
C ASP A 617 -27.55 -14.73 -19.73
N LYS A 618 -26.52 -15.54 -19.52
CA LYS A 618 -26.09 -16.64 -20.41
C LYS A 618 -26.41 -18.02 -19.81
N ALA A 619 -27.04 -18.09 -18.64
CA ALA A 619 -27.35 -19.36 -17.99
C ALA A 619 -28.46 -20.12 -18.77
N SER A 620 -28.16 -21.35 -19.19
CA SER A 620 -29.07 -22.19 -19.99
C SER A 620 -30.11 -22.96 -19.15
N MET A 621 -30.02 -22.89 -17.82
CA MET A 621 -30.96 -23.48 -16.86
C MET A 621 -31.13 -22.55 -15.66
N PRO A 622 -32.30 -22.54 -14.99
CA PRO A 622 -32.50 -21.78 -13.77
C PRO A 622 -31.50 -22.14 -12.67
N ALA A 623 -30.71 -21.17 -12.23
CA ALA A 623 -29.72 -21.30 -11.16
C ALA A 623 -29.96 -20.26 -10.06
N GLN A 624 -29.64 -20.64 -8.82
CA GLN A 624 -29.69 -19.72 -7.68
C GLN A 624 -28.56 -18.69 -7.81
N GLY A 625 -28.94 -17.42 -7.65
CA GLY A 625 -28.03 -16.28 -7.71
C GLY A 625 -28.82 -14.99 -7.59
N PHE A 626 -28.14 -13.85 -7.46
CA PHE A 626 -28.78 -12.55 -7.54
C PHE A 626 -27.96 -11.58 -8.39
N LEU A 627 -28.63 -10.61 -9.00
CA LEU A 627 -27.98 -9.44 -9.60
C LEU A 627 -28.81 -8.20 -9.29
N VAL A 628 -28.16 -7.16 -8.78
CA VAL A 628 -28.76 -5.83 -8.60
C VAL A 628 -27.90 -4.83 -9.34
N ALA A 629 -28.51 -4.04 -10.23
CA ALA A 629 -27.83 -2.98 -10.97
C ALA A 629 -28.68 -1.71 -11.00
N GLU A 630 -28.07 -0.55 -10.79
CA GLU A 630 -28.76 0.74 -10.84
C GLU A 630 -27.84 1.91 -11.17
N PHE A 631 -28.46 3.00 -11.61
CA PHE A 631 -27.89 4.34 -11.55
C PHE A 631 -28.39 5.03 -10.28
N SER A 632 -27.47 5.49 -9.44
CA SER A 632 -27.77 6.20 -8.19
C SER A 632 -27.14 7.59 -8.17
N ASP A 633 -27.70 8.50 -7.40
CA ASP A 633 -27.06 9.78 -7.11
C ASP A 633 -26.06 9.63 -5.97
N SER A 634 -24.85 10.16 -6.12
CA SER A 634 -23.82 10.06 -5.09
C SER A 634 -24.18 10.87 -3.83
N SER A 635 -24.98 11.93 -3.96
CA SER A 635 -25.47 12.72 -2.82
C SER A 635 -26.42 11.90 -1.92
N ASP A 636 -27.36 11.16 -2.52
CA ASP A 636 -28.23 10.21 -1.81
C ASP A 636 -27.45 9.01 -1.25
N SER A 637 -26.25 8.72 -1.79
CA SER A 637 -25.38 7.64 -1.32
C SER A 637 -24.47 8.04 -0.14
N MET A 638 -24.18 9.33 0.09
CA MET A 638 -23.17 9.75 1.09
C MET A 638 -23.80 10.36 2.34
N ILE A 639 -23.70 9.67 3.48
CA ILE A 639 -24.15 10.18 4.78
C ILE A 639 -22.95 10.63 5.62
N ARG A 640 -22.77 11.95 5.77
CA ARG A 640 -21.64 12.54 6.53
C ARG A 640 -22.01 12.83 7.99
N ALA A 641 -21.42 12.07 8.93
CA ALA A 641 -21.62 12.27 10.36
C ALA A 641 -20.79 13.46 10.88
N LYS A 642 -21.45 14.51 11.38
CA LYS A 642 -20.82 15.68 12.00
C LYS A 642 -20.66 15.47 13.52
N VAL A 643 -19.78 14.57 13.92
CA VAL A 643 -19.55 14.20 15.33
C VAL A 643 -18.06 14.33 15.68
N GLY A 644 -17.76 14.94 16.83
CA GLY A 644 -16.39 15.09 17.33
C GLY A 644 -15.93 13.90 18.19
N LEU A 645 -14.61 13.68 18.27
CA LEU A 645 -14.01 12.49 18.88
C LEU A 645 -14.48 12.22 20.33
N GLY A 646 -14.59 13.25 21.17
CA GLY A 646 -15.09 13.11 22.55
C GLY A 646 -16.56 12.66 22.63
N SER A 647 -17.40 13.06 21.69
CA SER A 647 -18.79 12.60 21.62
C SER A 647 -18.89 11.15 21.13
N LEU A 648 -18.03 10.76 20.19
CA LEU A 648 -17.91 9.39 19.71
C LEU A 648 -17.45 8.45 20.84
N LEU A 649 -16.43 8.84 21.61
CA LEU A 649 -15.95 8.10 22.79
C LEU A 649 -16.99 8.00 23.92
N GLY A 650 -17.77 9.06 24.15
CA GLY A 650 -18.73 9.11 25.27
C GLY A 650 -20.09 8.46 25.00
N ALA A 651 -20.59 8.52 23.76
CA ALA A 651 -21.97 8.13 23.43
C ALA A 651 -22.10 7.25 22.16
N GLY A 652 -21.02 7.02 21.43
CA GLY A 652 -21.04 6.39 20.11
C GLY A 652 -21.70 7.26 19.03
N ILE A 653 -22.02 6.67 17.88
CA ILE A 653 -22.84 7.29 16.83
C ILE A 653 -24.01 6.37 16.50
N LYS A 654 -25.22 6.91 16.53
CA LYS A 654 -26.47 6.19 16.22
C LYS A 654 -27.11 6.81 14.99
N MET A 655 -27.18 6.06 13.90
CA MET A 655 -27.63 6.56 12.60
C MET A 655 -28.67 5.62 11.99
N ARG A 656 -29.68 6.16 11.30
CA ARG A 656 -30.76 5.37 10.69
C ARG A 656 -30.67 5.46 9.18
N LEU A 657 -30.48 4.32 8.52
CA LEU A 657 -30.43 4.26 7.05
C LEU A 657 -31.84 4.39 6.45
N PRO A 658 -32.04 5.20 5.39
CA PRO A 658 -33.32 5.27 4.68
C PRO A 658 -33.77 3.92 4.12
N ALA A 659 -35.08 3.80 3.89
CA ALA A 659 -35.67 2.64 3.21
C ALA A 659 -35.31 2.63 1.72
N ASN A 660 -35.64 3.73 1.03
CA ASN A 660 -35.40 3.94 -0.40
C ASN A 660 -33.97 4.46 -0.62
N ARG A 661 -32.96 3.76 -0.10
CA ARG A 661 -31.55 4.10 -0.30
C ARG A 661 -30.97 3.41 -1.54
N PRO A 662 -29.92 4.00 -2.16
CA PRO A 662 -29.11 3.27 -3.14
C PRO A 662 -28.46 2.02 -2.51
N MET A 663 -28.08 1.08 -3.36
CA MET A 663 -27.49 -0.21 -3.01
C MET A 663 -26.21 -0.05 -2.18
N VAL A 664 -25.38 0.92 -2.53
CA VAL A 664 -24.20 1.34 -1.77
C VAL A 664 -24.50 2.64 -1.03
N THR A 665 -24.09 2.72 0.23
CA THR A 665 -24.18 3.94 1.05
C THR A 665 -22.85 4.19 1.74
N GLU A 666 -22.15 5.26 1.37
CA GLU A 666 -20.92 5.72 2.04
C GLU A 666 -21.29 6.41 3.36
N ILE A 667 -20.52 6.15 4.42
CA ILE A 667 -20.75 6.74 5.74
C ILE A 667 -19.48 7.46 6.18
N LYS A 668 -19.42 8.75 5.89
CA LYS A 668 -18.22 9.56 6.10
C LYS A 668 -18.20 10.11 7.53
N ILE A 669 -17.35 9.55 8.39
CA ILE A 669 -17.22 9.94 9.81
C ILE A 669 -15.81 10.53 10.05
N PRO A 670 -15.61 11.86 9.89
CA PRO A 670 -14.27 12.45 9.89
C PRO A 670 -13.51 12.40 11.23
N ALA A 671 -14.13 11.90 12.31
CA ALA A 671 -13.47 11.68 13.60
C ALA A 671 -12.75 10.31 13.69
N LEU A 672 -12.95 9.39 12.74
CA LEU A 672 -12.29 8.07 12.70
C LEU A 672 -10.84 8.15 12.17
N TYR A 673 -10.03 9.07 12.69
CA TYR A 673 -8.64 9.31 12.26
C TYR A 673 -7.57 8.78 13.24
N SER A 674 -7.98 8.23 14.39
CA SER A 674 -7.05 7.80 15.45
C SER A 674 -6.93 6.29 15.52
N SER A 675 -5.75 5.77 15.19
CA SER A 675 -5.34 4.36 15.30
C SER A 675 -5.34 3.80 16.72
N LEU A 676 -5.28 4.67 17.74
CA LEU A 676 -5.35 4.29 19.16
C LEU A 676 -6.73 3.77 19.61
N LEU A 677 -7.72 3.73 18.71
CA LEU A 677 -9.12 3.47 19.03
C LEU A 677 -9.71 2.40 18.10
N ASP A 678 -10.19 1.32 18.71
CA ASP A 678 -11.03 0.30 18.06
C ASP A 678 -12.52 0.70 18.12
N TYR A 679 -13.27 0.41 17.06
CA TYR A 679 -14.65 0.87 16.86
C TYR A 679 -15.58 -0.29 16.49
N ARG A 680 -16.63 -0.50 17.29
CA ARG A 680 -17.54 -1.64 17.11
C ARG A 680 -18.80 -1.27 16.32
N LEU A 681 -18.69 -1.30 14.99
CA LEU A 681 -19.87 -1.21 14.13
C LEU A 681 -20.85 -2.37 14.41
N LYS A 682 -22.09 -2.03 14.74
CA LYS A 682 -23.23 -2.96 14.87
C LYS A 682 -24.38 -2.49 13.98
N ILE A 683 -24.77 -3.35 13.04
CA ILE A 683 -25.92 -3.14 12.17
C ILE A 683 -27.13 -3.86 12.79
N THR A 684 -28.27 -3.16 12.93
CA THR A 684 -29.55 -3.75 13.34
C THR A 684 -30.63 -3.52 12.29
N ARG A 685 -31.32 -4.60 11.89
CA ARG A 685 -32.49 -4.54 11.01
C ARG A 685 -33.74 -4.61 11.88
N HIS A 686 -34.56 -3.55 11.89
CA HIS A 686 -35.84 -3.56 12.62
C HIS A 686 -36.95 -4.11 11.72
N PRO A 687 -37.55 -5.30 11.98
CA PRO A 687 -38.48 -5.93 11.04
C PRO A 687 -39.77 -5.12 10.80
N GLN A 688 -40.19 -4.29 11.76
CA GLN A 688 -41.40 -3.46 11.67
C GLN A 688 -41.20 -2.09 11.01
N LYS A 689 -39.98 -1.72 10.59
CA LYS A 689 -39.68 -0.45 9.92
C LYS A 689 -38.65 -0.69 8.82
N THR A 690 -38.93 -0.27 7.58
CA THR A 690 -38.11 -0.52 6.37
C THR A 690 -36.68 0.08 6.37
N SER A 691 -36.21 0.57 7.52
CA SER A 691 -34.93 1.21 7.78
C SER A 691 -34.02 0.33 8.64
N SER A 692 -32.77 0.15 8.24
CA SER A 692 -31.72 -0.35 9.15
C SER A 692 -31.28 0.75 10.12
N LEU A 693 -30.75 0.38 11.28
CA LEU A 693 -30.13 1.30 12.23
C LEU A 693 -28.71 0.83 12.52
N LEU A 694 -27.79 1.78 12.54
CA LEU A 694 -26.35 1.60 12.72
C LEU A 694 -25.95 2.18 14.06
N HIS A 695 -25.10 1.44 14.76
CA HIS A 695 -24.39 1.89 15.96
C HIS A 695 -22.88 1.76 15.72
N PHE A 696 -22.14 2.83 15.94
CA PHE A 696 -20.70 2.83 16.18
C PHE A 696 -20.48 3.15 17.67
#